data_AF-A0A0P8XEW0-F1
#
_entry.id   AF-A0A0P8XEW0-F1
#
_cell.length_a   1.000
_cell.length_b   1.000
_cell.length_c   1.000
_cell.angle_alpha   90.00
_cell.angle_beta   90.00
_cell.angle_gamma   90.00
#
_symmetry.space_group_name_H-M   'P 1'
#
loop_
_entity.id
_entity.type
_entity.pdbx_description
1 polymer ?
#
loop_
_entity_poly.entity_id
_entity_poly.type
_entity_poly.pdbx_seq_one_letter_code
_entity_poly.pdbx_strand_id
1 'polypeptide(L)'
;MPANLRPATNGSTLEDWKVFEVLCGPEKGFKARPDPSPARKPTFPSCQLDTSCGTAGISVTEHHHGLDITTTLRSELAALSYKKERLTGELAETRTALCSKDADIENLRSQAARQTALIGSLQSRLQNAESREQAVQARCDSTIQTVQREKRSSDERNKELICKIQHLESHVASEESHKEQAQAQLHDLLRRLSISLGLGVEVCEGGPKNAHATPECIVSRAEEVMVELQRAKAKISSTCDTLSSCENELLNLKSLANIEKQRLTAQLDGAGNHNHELEGRCRQYERDLQIQRDRLTESEINGEKLKEELRGFESRCHRLQNNLDRIQGDRLQFLRGLSNMLNVPEPCETLIKEKLRETLAENQAMHAQMHSLRDQLTSEHEKLKETQQTTECRLRSGEAQKCELSERLEKCHAEIHTLRKDHMGLSEFLQRLATAMNWSECSAPPALGADTNLMAESLLERAERLTAHCEHEVSHHHHHHHSPEKGGCCDHAHHGQGKLRRERSCHDIPLKESSSVYNLQRRVRVLREQVQRRDLHLELLRRKLAIIEDGARGKCMLQGERDDAVCRAKKAAKQVDKLSAQLADARSQIAEVKAQLAEAVEYKITSLERARKIDELSTQMCDLEDEKTRLLSQLNAMKERLKSSCESNQNRRCRDEALINSMRDDVNRLSSQLSDANQRLSHLQSFRTSVARTLHLRDLPETDLLHRLQALCSAHQEFTLLSKRYEAASPVGDHPCPRYDDPIPPTAHCRPPRDLSPPGFHHKTPTHHPSEHHHGSNSHIHNHSGHGHGHGHGHGSVSGSHARRQRSKSRDKRLHDECFDSDVHRLHHGCKEELLATGSEDDFDFKSKYC
;
A
#
# COMPACT_ATOMS: atom_id res chain seq x y z
N MET A 1 -33.52 -31.47 -34.36
CA MET A 1 -32.63 -32.32 -35.18
C MET A 1 -32.39 -31.61 -36.51
N PRO A 2 -31.16 -31.51 -37.03
CA PRO A 2 -29.86 -31.75 -36.38
C PRO A 2 -29.42 -30.50 -35.58
N ALA A 3 -28.29 -30.38 -34.90
CA ALA A 3 -27.41 -31.26 -34.11
C ALA A 3 -26.20 -30.35 -33.77
N ASN A 4 -25.93 -30.10 -32.49
CA ASN A 4 -24.86 -29.20 -32.05
C ASN A 4 -23.46 -29.77 -32.36
N LEU A 5 -22.53 -28.90 -32.79
CA LEU A 5 -21.09 -29.10 -32.58
C LEU A 5 -20.44 -27.77 -32.17
N ARG A 6 -20.18 -27.60 -30.87
CA ARG A 6 -19.16 -26.68 -30.35
C ARG A 6 -17.83 -27.45 -30.26
N PRO A 7 -16.67 -26.84 -30.56
CA PRO A 7 -15.38 -27.43 -30.23
C PRO A 7 -15.14 -27.31 -28.71
N ALA A 8 -14.87 -28.43 -28.04
CA ALA A 8 -14.38 -28.42 -26.66
C ALA A 8 -12.84 -28.44 -26.68
N THR A 9 -12.21 -27.32 -26.35
CA THR A 9 -10.75 -27.22 -26.23
C THR A 9 -10.30 -27.64 -24.83
N ASN A 10 -10.41 -28.93 -24.53
CA ASN A 10 -9.73 -29.53 -23.38
C ASN A 10 -8.33 -30.00 -23.82
N GLY A 11 -7.35 -29.10 -23.71
CA GLY A 11 -5.94 -29.42 -23.97
C GLY A 11 -5.35 -30.27 -22.85
N SER A 12 -5.38 -31.60 -23.04
CA SER A 12 -4.70 -32.61 -22.21
C SER A 12 -4.51 -33.88 -23.05
N THR A 13 -3.73 -33.81 -24.12
CA THR A 13 -3.35 -35.03 -24.87
C THR A 13 -2.04 -35.61 -24.35
N LEU A 14 -1.84 -36.91 -24.56
CA LEU A 14 -0.61 -37.60 -24.13
C LEU A 14 0.65 -37.13 -24.90
N GLU A 15 0.46 -36.36 -25.97
CA GLU A 15 1.54 -35.79 -26.78
C GLU A 15 2.02 -34.43 -26.25
N ASP A 16 1.13 -33.65 -25.61
CA ASP A 16 1.49 -32.38 -24.94
C ASP A 16 2.51 -32.62 -23.81
N TRP A 17 2.38 -33.73 -23.07
CA TRP A 17 3.30 -34.12 -22.01
C TRP A 17 4.71 -34.49 -22.52
N LYS A 18 4.83 -35.00 -23.76
CA LYS A 18 6.14 -35.29 -24.37
C LYS A 18 6.93 -34.03 -24.69
N VAL A 19 6.26 -32.91 -24.98
CA VAL A 19 6.92 -31.61 -25.17
C VAL A 19 7.48 -31.08 -23.85
N PHE A 20 6.77 -31.31 -22.73
CA PHE A 20 7.25 -30.94 -21.40
C PHE A 20 8.47 -31.78 -20.96
N GLU A 21 8.47 -33.08 -21.26
CA GLU A 21 9.58 -33.98 -20.91
C GLU A 21 10.87 -33.69 -21.72
N VAL A 22 10.74 -33.23 -22.98
CA VAL A 22 11.86 -32.77 -23.81
C VAL A 22 12.43 -31.42 -23.35
N LEU A 23 11.62 -30.56 -22.72
CA LEU A 23 12.04 -29.26 -22.17
C LEU A 23 12.54 -29.31 -20.72
N CYS A 24 12.37 -30.43 -20.02
CA CYS A 24 12.72 -30.60 -18.59
C CYS A 24 13.45 -31.92 -18.28
N GLY A 25 14.30 -32.39 -19.20
CA GLY A 25 15.20 -33.53 -18.97
C GLY A 25 16.31 -33.22 -17.93
N PRO A 26 16.84 -34.23 -17.22
CA PRO A 26 17.73 -34.02 -16.08
C PRO A 26 19.17 -33.69 -16.49
N GLU A 27 19.51 -32.40 -16.53
CA GLU A 27 20.89 -31.93 -16.64
C GLU A 27 21.75 -32.43 -15.46
N LYS A 28 22.87 -33.07 -15.78
CA LYS A 28 23.80 -33.67 -14.82
C LYS A 28 24.52 -32.59 -14.03
N GLY A 29 24.72 -32.83 -12.73
CA GLY A 29 25.23 -31.82 -11.79
C GLY A 29 26.56 -31.18 -12.19
N PHE A 30 26.52 -29.89 -12.52
CA PHE A 30 27.69 -29.04 -12.51
C PHE A 30 28.05 -28.65 -11.07
N LYS A 31 29.30 -28.89 -10.67
CA LYS A 31 29.83 -28.45 -9.37
C LYS A 31 29.78 -26.92 -9.29
N ALA A 32 29.07 -26.40 -8.29
CA ALA A 32 29.13 -24.98 -7.94
C ALA A 32 30.58 -24.59 -7.58
N ARG A 33 31.12 -23.59 -8.29
CA ARG A 33 32.25 -22.81 -7.77
C ARG A 33 31.72 -21.88 -6.67
N PRO A 34 32.45 -21.65 -5.58
CA PRO A 34 32.07 -20.67 -4.57
C PRO A 34 32.24 -19.23 -5.10
N ASP A 35 31.29 -18.36 -4.79
CA ASP A 35 31.36 -16.93 -5.09
C ASP A 35 32.37 -16.20 -4.18
N PRO A 36 32.96 -15.08 -4.63
CA PRO A 36 34.06 -14.43 -3.94
C PRO A 36 33.60 -13.59 -2.74
N SER A 37 34.32 -13.72 -1.63
CA SER A 37 34.15 -12.91 -0.42
C SER A 37 34.34 -11.40 -0.67
N PRO A 38 33.68 -10.51 0.10
CA PRO A 38 33.81 -9.07 -0.10
C PRO A 38 35.25 -8.60 0.15
N ALA A 39 35.82 -7.94 -0.85
CA ALA A 39 37.20 -7.48 -0.83
C ALA A 39 37.46 -6.48 0.32
N ARG A 40 38.32 -6.87 1.27
CA ARG A 40 38.89 -5.92 2.23
C ARG A 40 39.77 -4.92 1.50
N LYS A 41 39.58 -3.63 1.78
CA LYS A 41 40.48 -2.56 1.34
C LYS A 41 41.89 -2.82 1.90
N PRO A 42 42.97 -2.80 1.09
CA PRO A 42 44.32 -2.71 1.62
C PRO A 42 44.58 -1.27 2.08
N THR A 43 44.75 -1.08 3.39
CA THR A 43 45.39 0.12 3.94
C THR A 43 46.88 0.05 3.65
N PHE A 44 47.37 0.87 2.72
CA PHE A 44 48.80 1.04 2.46
C PHE A 44 49.47 1.82 3.61
N PRO A 45 50.51 1.28 4.27
CA PRO A 45 51.49 2.10 4.95
C PRO A 45 52.39 2.75 3.89
N SER A 46 52.56 4.08 3.99
CA SER A 46 53.53 4.81 3.16
C SER A 46 54.95 4.57 3.69
N CYS A 47 55.64 3.54 3.20
CA CYS A 47 57.09 3.43 3.37
C CYS A 47 57.79 4.32 2.34
N GLN A 48 58.40 5.40 2.80
CA GLN A 48 59.36 6.16 2.00
C GLN A 48 60.61 5.31 1.80
N LEU A 49 61.07 5.19 0.55
CA LEU A 49 62.35 4.58 0.21
C LEU A 49 63.44 5.65 0.21
N ASP A 50 64.06 5.88 1.36
CA ASP A 50 65.31 6.65 1.42
C ASP A 50 66.40 5.87 0.67
N THR A 51 66.88 6.47 -0.42
CA THR A 51 67.86 5.84 -1.31
C THR A 51 69.26 6.32 -0.94
N SER A 52 69.90 5.68 0.05
CA SER A 52 71.25 6.05 0.50
C SER A 52 72.15 4.86 0.87
N CYS A 53 72.76 4.25 -0.15
CA CYS A 53 74.13 3.70 -0.07
C CYS A 53 74.69 3.54 -1.50
N GLY A 54 75.95 3.80 -1.78
CA GLY A 54 77.09 3.94 -0.85
C GLY A 54 78.10 2.85 -1.14
N THR A 55 78.86 3.01 -2.22
CA THR A 55 79.78 1.99 -2.72
C THR A 55 80.94 1.75 -1.74
N ALA A 56 80.97 0.58 -1.11
CA ALA A 56 82.11 0.07 -0.36
C ALA A 56 82.43 -1.35 -0.87
N GLY A 57 83.71 -1.61 -1.18
CA GLY A 57 84.15 -2.89 -1.72
C GLY A 57 84.26 -3.97 -0.65
N ILE A 58 83.93 -5.22 -1.01
CA ILE A 58 84.05 -6.40 -0.14
C ILE A 58 84.81 -7.50 -0.88
N SER A 59 85.53 -8.31 -0.11
CA SER A 59 86.47 -9.34 -0.54
C SER A 59 85.81 -10.58 -1.19
N VAL A 60 86.63 -11.32 -1.95
CA VAL A 60 86.20 -12.27 -2.99
C VAL A 60 85.52 -13.55 -2.48
N THR A 61 85.45 -13.79 -1.16
CA THR A 61 84.90 -15.04 -0.59
C THR A 61 83.44 -14.97 -0.12
N GLU A 62 82.88 -13.79 0.16
CA GLU A 62 81.42 -13.65 0.44
C GLU A 62 80.58 -13.55 -0.85
N HIS A 63 81.25 -13.34 -1.99
CA HIS A 63 80.63 -12.92 -3.23
C HIS A 63 79.66 -13.96 -3.84
N HIS A 64 79.83 -15.26 -3.56
CA HIS A 64 78.93 -16.31 -4.04
C HIS A 64 77.59 -16.34 -3.29
N HIS A 65 77.58 -16.34 -1.95
CA HIS A 65 76.32 -16.28 -1.19
C HIS A 65 75.56 -14.97 -1.44
N GLY A 66 76.28 -13.84 -1.56
CA GLY A 66 75.67 -12.56 -1.94
C GLY A 66 75.07 -12.57 -3.36
N LEU A 67 75.73 -13.24 -4.31
CA LEU A 67 75.19 -13.46 -5.66
C LEU A 67 73.94 -14.33 -5.63
N ASP A 68 73.97 -15.48 -4.95
CA ASP A 68 72.84 -16.43 -4.88
C ASP A 68 71.59 -15.82 -4.23
N ILE A 69 71.76 -15.05 -3.15
CA ILE A 69 70.66 -14.28 -2.52
C ILE A 69 70.15 -13.20 -3.48
N THR A 70 71.04 -12.47 -4.17
CA THR A 70 70.66 -11.45 -5.14
C THR A 70 69.92 -12.04 -6.35
N THR A 71 70.32 -13.21 -6.85
CA THR A 71 69.60 -13.91 -7.92
C THR A 71 68.27 -14.47 -7.45
N THR A 72 68.19 -14.96 -6.20
CA THR A 72 66.94 -15.41 -5.60
C THR A 72 65.95 -14.26 -5.49
N LEU A 73 66.34 -13.13 -4.90
CA LEU A 73 65.51 -11.92 -4.79
C LEU A 73 65.11 -11.35 -6.16
N ARG A 74 65.99 -11.41 -7.18
CA ARG A 74 65.63 -11.04 -8.56
C ARG A 74 64.61 -12.00 -9.17
N SER A 75 64.72 -13.30 -8.92
CA SER A 75 63.76 -14.30 -9.39
C SER A 75 62.40 -14.17 -8.70
N GLU A 76 62.38 -13.86 -7.40
CA GLU A 76 61.17 -13.55 -6.64
C GLU A 76 60.53 -12.24 -7.12
N LEU A 77 61.31 -11.19 -7.36
CA LEU A 77 60.82 -9.94 -7.93
C LEU A 77 60.22 -10.15 -9.33
N ALA A 78 60.85 -10.96 -10.18
CA ALA A 78 60.32 -11.33 -11.49
C ALA A 78 59.02 -12.15 -11.38
N ALA A 79 58.97 -13.13 -10.47
CA ALA A 79 57.76 -13.92 -10.21
C ALA A 79 56.61 -13.07 -9.64
N LEU A 80 56.92 -12.09 -8.78
CA LEU A 80 55.96 -11.11 -8.27
C LEU A 80 55.50 -10.11 -9.34
N SER A 81 56.38 -9.68 -10.24
CA SER A 81 55.99 -8.83 -11.40
C SER A 81 55.08 -9.59 -12.35
N TYR A 82 55.44 -10.83 -12.71
CA TYR A 82 54.59 -11.69 -13.53
C TYR A 82 53.24 -11.95 -12.86
N LYS A 83 53.21 -12.24 -11.55
CA LYS A 83 51.96 -12.39 -10.79
C LYS A 83 51.13 -11.11 -10.76
N LYS A 84 51.76 -9.93 -10.63
CA LYS A 84 51.10 -8.62 -10.71
C LYS A 84 50.51 -8.37 -12.09
N GLU A 85 51.27 -8.61 -13.15
CA GLU A 85 50.83 -8.44 -14.54
C GLU A 85 49.67 -9.39 -14.86
N ARG A 86 49.78 -10.67 -14.49
CA ARG A 86 48.71 -11.67 -14.66
C ARG A 86 47.44 -11.28 -13.90
N LEU A 87 47.54 -10.89 -12.62
CA LEU A 87 46.40 -10.40 -11.84
C LEU A 87 45.82 -9.09 -12.39
N THR A 88 46.64 -8.24 -13.03
CA THR A 88 46.17 -7.02 -13.70
C THR A 88 45.41 -7.35 -14.99
N GLY A 89 45.84 -8.37 -15.73
CA GLY A 89 45.11 -8.95 -16.87
C GLY A 89 43.76 -9.55 -16.42
N GLU A 90 43.77 -10.44 -15.44
CA GLU A 90 42.55 -11.02 -14.84
C GLU A 90 41.59 -9.92 -14.34
N LEU A 91 42.10 -8.83 -13.75
CA LEU A 91 41.30 -7.67 -13.33
C LEU A 91 40.73 -6.87 -14.53
N ALA A 92 41.48 -6.76 -15.63
CA ALA A 92 41.01 -6.09 -16.84
C ALA A 92 39.90 -6.91 -17.53
N GLU A 93 40.12 -8.22 -17.69
CA GLU A 93 39.14 -9.16 -18.27
C GLU A 93 37.84 -9.19 -17.45
N THR A 94 37.93 -9.29 -16.13
CA THR A 94 36.74 -9.26 -15.26
C THR A 94 36.00 -7.92 -15.31
N ARG A 95 36.71 -6.79 -15.46
CA ARG A 95 36.07 -5.48 -15.71
C ARG A 95 35.36 -5.43 -17.05
N THR A 96 35.97 -5.90 -18.13
CA THR A 96 35.34 -5.95 -19.45
C THR A 96 34.11 -6.88 -19.45
N ALA A 97 34.21 -8.03 -18.77
CA ALA A 97 33.08 -8.94 -18.56
C ALA A 97 31.94 -8.26 -17.78
N LEU A 98 32.24 -7.55 -16.68
CA LEU A 98 31.23 -6.79 -15.93
C LEU A 98 30.56 -5.71 -16.79
N CYS A 99 31.33 -4.90 -17.53
CA CYS A 99 30.77 -3.90 -18.44
C CYS A 99 29.87 -4.52 -19.53
N SER A 100 30.19 -5.72 -20.03
CA SER A 100 29.32 -6.45 -20.95
C SER A 100 28.01 -6.90 -20.29
N LYS A 101 28.06 -7.33 -19.02
CA LYS A 101 26.89 -7.71 -18.24
C LYS A 101 26.01 -6.51 -17.86
N ASP A 102 26.61 -5.35 -17.56
CA ASP A 102 25.87 -4.11 -17.34
C ASP A 102 25.11 -3.69 -18.62
N ALA A 103 25.71 -3.86 -19.80
CA ALA A 103 25.04 -3.62 -21.09
C ALA A 103 23.89 -4.62 -21.35
N ASP A 104 24.07 -5.91 -21.04
CA ASP A 104 23.00 -6.92 -21.10
C ASP A 104 21.83 -6.55 -20.16
N ILE A 105 22.12 -6.12 -18.92
CA ILE A 105 21.13 -5.70 -17.92
C ILE A 105 20.35 -4.48 -18.42
N GLU A 106 21.02 -3.50 -19.01
CA GLU A 106 20.36 -2.29 -19.52
C GLU A 106 19.52 -2.59 -20.77
N ASN A 107 19.97 -3.51 -21.63
CA ASN A 107 19.16 -4.04 -22.73
C ASN A 107 17.87 -4.73 -22.22
N LEU A 108 17.98 -5.59 -21.20
CA LEU A 108 16.83 -6.25 -20.56
C LEU A 108 15.88 -5.26 -19.89
N ARG A 109 16.39 -4.24 -19.18
CA ARG A 109 15.58 -3.14 -18.64
C ARG A 109 14.82 -2.40 -19.74
N SER A 110 15.50 -2.07 -20.84
CA SER A 110 14.86 -1.42 -21.99
C SER A 110 13.77 -2.29 -22.63
N GLN A 111 13.95 -3.61 -22.63
CA GLN A 111 12.96 -4.57 -23.14
C GLN A 111 11.75 -4.67 -22.21
N ALA A 112 11.96 -4.74 -20.89
CA ALA A 112 10.89 -4.70 -19.90
C ALA A 112 10.07 -3.40 -20.02
N ALA A 113 10.73 -2.24 -20.13
CA ALA A 113 10.05 -0.96 -20.33
C ALA A 113 9.20 -0.92 -21.63
N ARG A 114 9.70 -1.50 -22.74
CA ARG A 114 8.92 -1.66 -23.98
C ARG A 114 7.72 -2.59 -23.80
N GLN A 115 7.87 -3.68 -23.05
CA GLN A 115 6.76 -4.59 -22.74
C GLN A 115 5.69 -3.92 -21.87
N THR A 116 6.08 -3.20 -20.82
CA THR A 116 5.14 -2.42 -19.97
C THR A 116 4.39 -1.38 -20.79
N ALA A 117 5.06 -0.65 -21.69
CA ALA A 117 4.41 0.32 -22.56
C ALA A 117 3.42 -0.33 -23.55
N LEU A 118 3.75 -1.52 -24.09
CA LEU A 118 2.85 -2.29 -24.95
C LEU A 118 1.62 -2.79 -24.17
N ILE A 119 1.82 -3.32 -22.96
CA ILE A 119 0.73 -3.78 -22.08
C ILE A 119 -0.21 -2.62 -21.77
N GLY A 120 0.30 -1.45 -21.37
CA GLY A 120 -0.52 -0.26 -21.13
C GLY A 120 -1.29 0.21 -22.38
N SER A 121 -0.67 0.14 -23.56
CA SER A 121 -1.35 0.44 -24.83
C SER A 121 -2.47 -0.56 -25.15
N LEU A 122 -2.25 -1.86 -24.92
CA LEU A 122 -3.24 -2.91 -25.12
C LEU A 122 -4.40 -2.79 -24.11
N GLN A 123 -4.12 -2.52 -22.84
CA GLN A 123 -5.12 -2.26 -21.81
C GLN A 123 -5.98 -1.03 -22.16
N SER A 124 -5.36 0.07 -22.59
CA SER A 124 -6.09 1.26 -23.05
C SER A 124 -6.96 0.96 -24.27
N ARG A 125 -6.46 0.15 -25.23
CA ARG A 125 -7.26 -0.27 -26.40
C ARG A 125 -8.42 -1.19 -26.01
N LEU A 126 -8.23 -2.07 -25.02
CA LEU A 126 -9.28 -2.95 -24.50
C LEU A 126 -10.38 -2.13 -23.81
N GLN A 127 -10.02 -1.23 -22.89
CA GLN A 127 -10.96 -0.31 -22.23
C GLN A 127 -11.74 0.55 -23.22
N ASN A 128 -11.09 1.00 -24.30
CA ASN A 128 -11.72 1.74 -25.40
C ASN A 128 -12.61 0.86 -26.31
N ALA A 129 -12.42 -0.47 -26.32
CA ALA A 129 -13.33 -1.40 -27.00
C ALA A 129 -14.55 -1.71 -26.12
N GLU A 130 -14.32 -2.06 -24.85
CA GLU A 130 -15.36 -2.35 -23.85
C GLU A 130 -16.32 -1.17 -23.65
N SER A 131 -15.80 0.06 -23.53
CA SER A 131 -16.65 1.27 -23.44
C SER A 131 -17.48 1.53 -24.71
N ARG A 132 -16.95 1.18 -25.90
CA ARG A 132 -17.71 1.26 -27.15
C ARG A 132 -18.76 0.16 -27.25
N GLU A 133 -18.48 -1.03 -26.74
CA GLU A 133 -19.43 -2.14 -26.63
C GLU A 133 -20.58 -1.77 -25.67
N GLN A 134 -20.27 -1.29 -24.47
CA GLN A 134 -21.26 -0.77 -23.52
C GLN A 134 -22.13 0.34 -24.12
N ALA A 135 -21.53 1.27 -24.88
CA ALA A 135 -22.27 2.33 -25.58
C ALA A 135 -23.10 1.82 -26.77
N VAL A 136 -22.77 0.67 -27.37
CA VAL A 136 -23.64 -0.02 -28.34
C VAL A 136 -24.77 -0.73 -27.59
N GLN A 137 -24.46 -1.49 -26.55
CA GLN A 137 -25.42 -2.24 -25.75
C GLN A 137 -26.51 -1.32 -25.16
N ALA A 138 -26.14 -0.21 -24.54
CA ALA A 138 -27.09 0.77 -24.01
C ALA A 138 -28.03 1.35 -25.08
N ARG A 139 -27.57 1.49 -26.35
CA ARG A 139 -28.43 1.90 -27.48
C ARG A 139 -29.34 0.76 -27.94
N CYS A 140 -28.85 -0.47 -27.98
CA CYS A 140 -29.65 -1.66 -28.26
C CYS A 140 -30.75 -1.83 -27.20
N ASP A 141 -30.43 -1.71 -25.92
CA ASP A 141 -31.38 -1.80 -24.81
C ASP A 141 -32.44 -0.68 -24.88
N SER A 142 -32.05 0.56 -25.19
CA SER A 142 -32.98 1.67 -25.43
C SER A 142 -33.92 1.42 -26.62
N THR A 143 -33.41 0.80 -27.69
CA THR A 143 -34.21 0.38 -28.85
C THR A 143 -35.19 -0.73 -28.47
N ILE A 144 -34.72 -1.76 -27.75
CA ILE A 144 -35.54 -2.88 -27.26
C ILE A 144 -36.66 -2.37 -26.34
N GLN A 145 -36.35 -1.48 -25.39
CA GLN A 145 -37.36 -0.86 -24.52
C GLN A 145 -38.39 -0.04 -25.30
N THR A 146 -37.98 0.59 -26.41
CA THR A 146 -38.89 1.36 -27.28
C THR A 146 -39.83 0.43 -28.05
N VAL A 147 -39.29 -0.62 -28.69
CA VAL A 147 -40.10 -1.66 -29.35
C VAL A 147 -41.03 -2.37 -28.36
N GLN A 148 -40.59 -2.62 -27.12
CA GLN A 148 -41.44 -3.20 -26.06
C GLN A 148 -42.54 -2.25 -25.56
N ARG A 149 -42.34 -0.92 -25.63
CA ARG A 149 -43.39 0.08 -25.37
C ARG A 149 -44.40 0.12 -26.51
N GLU A 150 -43.93 0.15 -27.76
CA GLU A 150 -44.78 0.12 -28.96
C GLU A 150 -45.60 -1.16 -29.06
N LYS A 151 -44.98 -2.32 -28.80
CA LYS A 151 -45.68 -3.61 -28.72
C LYS A 151 -46.80 -3.57 -27.68
N ARG A 152 -46.53 -3.12 -26.45
CA ARG A 152 -47.57 -3.03 -25.40
C ARG A 152 -48.74 -2.14 -25.81
N SER A 153 -48.46 -0.97 -26.39
CA SER A 153 -49.51 -0.08 -26.91
C SER A 153 -50.31 -0.73 -28.06
N SER A 154 -49.67 -1.54 -28.91
CA SER A 154 -50.37 -2.29 -29.95
C SER A 154 -51.20 -3.45 -29.38
N ASP A 155 -50.70 -4.16 -28.36
CA ASP A 155 -51.41 -5.24 -27.68
C ASP A 155 -52.63 -4.69 -26.91
N GLU A 156 -52.52 -3.51 -26.31
CA GLU A 156 -53.63 -2.78 -25.68
C GLU A 156 -54.70 -2.39 -26.71
N ARG A 157 -54.32 -1.78 -27.85
CA ARG A 157 -55.27 -1.50 -28.94
C ARG A 157 -55.94 -2.76 -29.50
N ASN A 158 -55.19 -3.86 -29.65
CA ASN A 158 -55.76 -5.13 -30.09
C ASN A 158 -56.79 -5.67 -29.09
N LYS A 159 -56.52 -5.58 -27.78
CA LYS A 159 -57.51 -5.92 -26.74
C LYS A 159 -58.75 -5.02 -26.83
N GLU A 160 -58.59 -3.70 -26.97
CA GLU A 160 -59.72 -2.79 -27.16
C GLU A 160 -60.57 -3.14 -28.39
N LEU A 161 -59.93 -3.49 -29.51
CA LEU A 161 -60.63 -3.89 -30.74
C LEU A 161 -61.35 -5.23 -30.57
N ILE A 162 -60.75 -6.20 -29.88
CA ILE A 162 -61.41 -7.48 -29.54
C ILE A 162 -62.63 -7.23 -28.64
N CYS A 163 -62.51 -6.40 -27.60
CA CYS A 163 -63.65 -6.04 -26.74
C CYS A 163 -64.76 -5.32 -27.53
N LYS A 164 -64.42 -4.44 -28.49
CA LYS A 164 -65.38 -3.78 -29.38
C LYS A 164 -66.08 -4.79 -30.29
N ILE A 165 -65.36 -5.76 -30.85
CA ILE A 165 -65.93 -6.83 -31.67
C ILE A 165 -66.90 -7.67 -30.84
N GLN A 166 -66.48 -8.16 -29.66
CA GLN A 166 -67.34 -8.94 -28.75
C GLN A 166 -68.60 -8.18 -28.31
N HIS A 167 -68.49 -6.87 -28.10
CA HIS A 167 -69.64 -6.02 -27.78
C HIS A 167 -70.60 -5.89 -28.96
N LEU A 168 -70.09 -5.71 -30.18
CA LEU A 168 -70.90 -5.66 -31.41
C LEU A 168 -71.56 -7.02 -31.72
N GLU A 169 -70.84 -8.13 -31.55
CA GLU A 169 -71.39 -9.50 -31.65
C GLU A 169 -72.53 -9.72 -30.65
N SER A 170 -72.33 -9.31 -29.40
CA SER A 170 -73.38 -9.37 -28.36
C SER A 170 -74.60 -8.50 -28.71
N HIS A 171 -74.37 -7.31 -29.27
CA HIS A 171 -75.43 -6.40 -29.70
C HIS A 171 -76.23 -6.97 -30.87
N VAL A 172 -75.56 -7.57 -31.87
CA VAL A 172 -76.22 -8.23 -33.00
C VAL A 172 -77.05 -9.41 -32.50
N ALA A 173 -76.52 -10.25 -31.61
CA ALA A 173 -77.26 -11.36 -31.03
C ALA A 173 -78.51 -10.91 -30.23
N SER A 174 -78.43 -9.78 -29.50
CA SER A 174 -79.62 -9.22 -28.84
C SER A 174 -80.65 -8.66 -29.82
N GLU A 175 -80.23 -8.02 -30.90
CA GLU A 175 -81.14 -7.52 -31.94
C GLU A 175 -81.83 -8.67 -32.70
N GLU A 176 -81.09 -9.75 -32.99
CA GLU A 176 -81.66 -10.98 -33.59
C GLU A 176 -82.69 -11.62 -32.65
N SER A 177 -82.40 -11.74 -31.35
CA SER A 177 -83.34 -12.27 -30.37
C SER A 177 -84.59 -11.37 -30.22
N HIS A 178 -84.45 -10.05 -30.22
CA HIS A 178 -85.59 -9.13 -30.19
C HIS A 178 -86.45 -9.22 -31.46
N LYS A 179 -85.83 -9.41 -32.64
CA LYS A 179 -86.52 -9.65 -33.91
C LYS A 179 -87.31 -10.97 -33.89
N GLU A 180 -86.72 -12.07 -33.42
CA GLU A 180 -87.41 -13.35 -33.27
C GLU A 180 -88.58 -13.25 -32.27
N GLN A 181 -88.38 -12.55 -31.15
CA GLN A 181 -89.42 -12.31 -30.16
C GLN A 181 -90.59 -11.50 -30.73
N ALA A 182 -90.31 -10.46 -31.52
CA ALA A 182 -91.33 -9.67 -32.21
C ALA A 182 -92.11 -10.50 -33.26
N GLN A 183 -91.43 -11.37 -34.00
CA GLN A 183 -92.08 -12.31 -34.93
C GLN A 183 -92.98 -13.30 -34.18
N ALA A 184 -92.52 -13.87 -33.07
CA ALA A 184 -93.32 -14.77 -32.25
C ALA A 184 -94.57 -14.09 -31.67
N GLN A 185 -94.45 -12.84 -31.20
CA GLN A 185 -95.58 -12.03 -30.73
C GLN A 185 -96.59 -11.73 -31.84
N LEU A 186 -96.13 -11.43 -33.06
CA LEU A 186 -97.01 -11.22 -34.22
C LEU A 186 -97.78 -12.50 -34.58
N HIS A 187 -97.13 -13.65 -34.58
CA HIS A 187 -97.79 -14.95 -34.79
C HIS A 187 -98.77 -15.30 -33.67
N ASP A 188 -98.48 -14.94 -32.42
CA ASP A 188 -99.40 -15.12 -31.27
C ASP A 188 -100.65 -14.23 -31.40
N LEU A 189 -100.47 -12.96 -31.79
CA LEU A 189 -101.55 -12.02 -32.04
C LEU A 189 -102.49 -12.50 -33.17
N LEU A 190 -101.92 -12.95 -34.30
CA LEU A 190 -102.68 -13.51 -35.42
C LEU A 190 -103.48 -14.76 -35.00
N ARG A 191 -102.89 -15.63 -34.17
CA ARG A 191 -103.59 -16.83 -33.64
C ARG A 191 -104.75 -16.44 -32.72
N ARG A 192 -104.56 -15.48 -31.83
CA ARG A 192 -105.61 -14.97 -30.94
C ARG A 192 -106.75 -14.31 -31.72
N LEU A 193 -106.43 -13.48 -32.73
CA LEU A 193 -107.42 -12.88 -33.62
C LEU A 193 -108.25 -13.95 -34.36
N SER A 194 -107.62 -15.03 -34.83
CA SER A 194 -108.31 -16.14 -35.48
C SER A 194 -109.32 -16.86 -34.56
N ILE A 195 -109.02 -16.95 -33.26
CA ILE A 195 -109.91 -17.55 -32.24
C ILE A 195 -111.03 -16.58 -31.86
N SER A 196 -110.69 -15.33 -31.55
CA SER A 196 -111.65 -14.31 -31.11
C SER A 196 -112.66 -13.89 -32.20
N LEU A 197 -112.32 -14.06 -33.48
CA LEU A 197 -113.23 -13.81 -34.61
C LEU A 197 -114.12 -15.02 -34.96
N GLY A 198 -114.04 -16.13 -34.22
CA GLY A 198 -114.91 -17.29 -34.42
C GLY A 198 -114.71 -18.03 -35.75
N LEU A 199 -113.56 -17.83 -36.42
CA LEU A 199 -113.26 -18.37 -37.76
C LEU A 199 -112.43 -19.67 -37.69
N GLY A 200 -112.67 -20.48 -36.67
CA GLY A 200 -112.03 -21.79 -36.50
C GLY A 200 -112.94 -22.76 -35.78
N VAL A 201 -113.61 -23.63 -36.55
CA VAL A 201 -114.45 -24.77 -36.09
C VAL A 201 -115.78 -24.30 -35.45
N GLU A 202 -116.97 -24.40 -36.05
CA GLU A 202 -117.43 -25.24 -37.18
C GLU A 202 -118.29 -24.47 -38.20
N VAL A 203 -118.30 -24.96 -39.45
CA VAL A 203 -119.33 -24.60 -40.45
C VAL A 203 -120.50 -25.56 -40.32
N CYS A 204 -121.72 -25.00 -40.39
CA CYS A 204 -123.01 -25.67 -40.46
C CYS A 204 -123.06 -26.90 -41.39
N GLU A 205 -123.83 -27.93 -41.01
CA GLU A 205 -125.16 -28.18 -41.59
C GLU A 205 -125.95 -29.16 -40.70
N GLY A 206 -127.28 -29.02 -40.60
CA GLY A 206 -128.07 -29.93 -39.72
C GLY A 206 -129.54 -29.61 -39.46
N GLY A 207 -130.03 -28.41 -39.77
CA GLY A 207 -131.49 -28.14 -39.75
C GLY A 207 -132.13 -27.86 -38.38
N PRO A 208 -133.45 -27.63 -38.33
CA PRO A 208 -133.97 -26.55 -37.48
C PRO A 208 -134.89 -27.01 -36.34
N LYS A 209 -134.96 -26.19 -35.27
CA LYS A 209 -136.22 -25.60 -34.76
C LYS A 209 -136.00 -24.67 -33.56
N ASN A 210 -136.53 -23.45 -33.71
CA ASN A 210 -137.18 -22.59 -32.72
C ASN A 210 -136.80 -22.74 -31.22
N ALA A 211 -136.05 -21.77 -30.72
CA ALA A 211 -136.48 -21.01 -29.53
C ALA A 211 -136.01 -19.55 -29.67
N HIS A 212 -136.91 -18.59 -29.57
CA HIS A 212 -136.58 -17.17 -29.69
C HIS A 212 -135.84 -16.69 -28.45
N ALA A 213 -134.60 -16.20 -28.60
CA ALA A 213 -133.98 -15.33 -27.61
C ALA A 213 -134.36 -13.87 -27.95
N THR A 214 -135.24 -13.28 -27.15
CA THR A 214 -135.73 -11.91 -27.38
C THR A 214 -134.66 -10.86 -27.01
N PRO A 215 -134.68 -9.67 -27.64
CA PRO A 215 -133.71 -8.62 -27.37
C PRO A 215 -133.65 -8.20 -25.90
N GLU A 216 -134.79 -8.17 -25.18
CA GLU A 216 -134.80 -7.78 -23.77
C GLU A 216 -134.07 -8.77 -22.85
N CYS A 217 -134.07 -10.08 -23.15
CA CYS A 217 -133.26 -11.06 -22.42
C CYS A 217 -131.77 -10.90 -22.71
N ILE A 218 -131.39 -10.47 -23.91
CA ILE A 218 -130.00 -10.20 -24.27
C ILE A 218 -129.52 -8.91 -23.59
N VAL A 219 -130.35 -7.86 -23.53
CA VAL A 219 -130.02 -6.59 -22.86
C VAL A 219 -129.93 -6.75 -21.36
N SER A 220 -130.89 -7.38 -20.68
CA SER A 220 -130.82 -7.59 -19.23
C SER A 220 -129.62 -8.46 -18.84
N ARG A 221 -129.32 -9.51 -19.61
CA ARG A 221 -128.10 -10.31 -19.42
C ARG A 221 -126.83 -9.52 -19.73
N ALA A 222 -126.85 -8.63 -20.72
CA ALA A 222 -125.74 -7.72 -21.02
C ALA A 222 -125.53 -6.68 -19.91
N GLU A 223 -126.57 -6.22 -19.23
CA GLU A 223 -126.44 -5.30 -18.08
C GLU A 223 -125.87 -6.00 -16.85
N GLU A 224 -126.32 -7.23 -16.53
CA GLU A 224 -125.67 -8.08 -15.51
C GLU A 224 -124.19 -8.29 -15.85
N VAL A 225 -123.90 -8.75 -17.07
CA VAL A 225 -122.53 -8.97 -17.55
C VAL A 225 -121.73 -7.67 -17.61
N MET A 226 -122.35 -6.50 -17.87
CA MET A 226 -121.66 -5.21 -17.90
C MET A 226 -121.33 -4.71 -16.49
N VAL A 227 -122.18 -4.96 -15.49
CA VAL A 227 -121.88 -4.68 -14.08
C VAL A 227 -120.80 -5.63 -13.55
N GLU A 228 -120.86 -6.92 -13.91
CA GLU A 228 -119.80 -7.88 -13.60
C GLU A 228 -118.50 -7.54 -14.33
N LEU A 229 -118.56 -7.11 -15.59
CA LEU A 229 -117.43 -6.63 -16.39
C LEU A 229 -116.82 -5.37 -15.78
N GLN A 230 -117.61 -4.42 -15.29
CA GLN A 230 -117.07 -3.20 -14.68
C GLN A 230 -116.44 -3.50 -13.31
N ARG A 231 -117.02 -4.42 -12.53
CA ARG A 231 -116.42 -4.94 -11.28
C ARG A 231 -115.14 -5.75 -11.56
N ALA A 232 -115.11 -6.55 -12.63
CA ALA A 232 -113.94 -7.28 -13.08
C ALA A 232 -112.85 -6.32 -13.61
N LYS A 233 -113.22 -5.27 -14.35
CA LYS A 233 -112.32 -4.24 -14.87
C LYS A 233 -111.71 -3.41 -13.74
N ALA A 234 -112.47 -3.07 -12.70
CA ALA A 234 -111.94 -2.43 -11.50
C ALA A 234 -110.93 -3.34 -10.76
N LYS A 235 -111.25 -4.64 -10.62
CA LYS A 235 -110.29 -5.63 -10.08
C LYS A 235 -109.04 -5.75 -10.95
N ILE A 236 -109.19 -5.90 -12.27
CA ILE A 236 -108.10 -6.00 -13.25
C ILE A 236 -107.21 -4.75 -13.19
N SER A 237 -107.79 -3.54 -13.14
CA SER A 237 -107.03 -2.31 -12.95
C SER A 237 -106.21 -2.37 -11.66
N SER A 238 -106.82 -2.69 -10.52
CA SER A 238 -106.09 -2.79 -9.25
C SER A 238 -105.00 -3.86 -9.28
N THR A 239 -105.20 -4.99 -9.97
CA THR A 239 -104.16 -6.01 -10.13
C THR A 239 -103.05 -5.55 -11.06
N CYS A 240 -103.34 -4.82 -12.14
CA CYS A 240 -102.34 -4.22 -13.02
C CYS A 240 -101.52 -3.14 -12.31
N ASP A 241 -102.15 -2.34 -11.45
CA ASP A 241 -101.47 -1.34 -10.63
C ASP A 241 -100.52 -2.03 -9.63
N THR A 242 -100.95 -3.12 -8.98
CA THR A 242 -100.05 -3.92 -8.12
C THR A 242 -98.95 -4.63 -8.92
N LEU A 243 -99.25 -5.15 -10.11
CA LEU A 243 -98.25 -5.81 -10.96
C LEU A 243 -97.20 -4.80 -11.41
N SER A 244 -97.61 -3.60 -11.81
CA SER A 244 -96.73 -2.49 -12.17
C SER A 244 -95.86 -2.04 -10.99
N SER A 245 -96.39 -2.05 -9.74
CA SER A 245 -95.57 -1.81 -8.55
C SER A 245 -94.50 -2.88 -8.39
N CYS A 246 -94.88 -4.16 -8.47
CA CYS A 246 -93.95 -5.28 -8.37
C CYS A 246 -92.92 -5.31 -9.51
N GLU A 247 -93.28 -4.94 -10.75
CA GLU A 247 -92.35 -4.80 -11.88
C GLU A 247 -91.32 -3.70 -11.64
N ASN A 248 -91.74 -2.54 -11.11
CA ASN A 248 -90.84 -1.45 -10.74
C ASN A 248 -89.91 -1.84 -9.57
N GLU A 249 -90.41 -2.57 -8.57
CA GLU A 249 -89.60 -3.16 -7.50
C GLU A 249 -88.57 -4.15 -8.05
N LEU A 250 -88.96 -5.02 -8.99
CA LEU A 250 -88.06 -5.96 -9.69
C LEU A 250 -86.99 -5.23 -10.52
N LEU A 251 -87.35 -4.14 -11.20
CA LEU A 251 -86.41 -3.30 -11.96
C LEU A 251 -85.40 -2.61 -11.03
N ASN A 252 -85.86 -2.10 -9.88
CA ASN A 252 -85.00 -1.51 -8.87
C ASN A 252 -84.05 -2.55 -8.25
N LEU A 253 -84.55 -3.75 -7.91
CA LEU A 253 -83.73 -4.87 -7.43
C LEU A 253 -82.71 -5.31 -8.48
N LYS A 254 -83.09 -5.39 -9.77
CA LYS A 254 -82.19 -5.70 -10.88
C LYS A 254 -81.10 -4.62 -11.06
N SER A 255 -81.45 -3.35 -10.89
CA SER A 255 -80.50 -2.23 -10.91
C SER A 255 -79.48 -2.34 -9.75
N LEU A 256 -79.97 -2.54 -8.52
CA LEU A 256 -79.12 -2.73 -7.34
C LEU A 256 -78.20 -3.96 -7.47
N ALA A 257 -78.71 -5.08 -7.96
CA ALA A 257 -77.91 -6.28 -8.22
C ALA A 257 -76.84 -6.06 -9.29
N ASN A 258 -77.11 -5.22 -10.30
CA ASN A 258 -76.13 -4.88 -11.33
C ASN A 258 -75.04 -3.92 -10.81
N ILE A 259 -75.41 -2.95 -9.96
CA ILE A 259 -74.45 -2.08 -9.24
C ILE A 259 -73.55 -2.93 -8.34
N GLU A 260 -74.11 -3.87 -7.58
CA GLU A 260 -73.36 -4.76 -6.69
C GLU A 260 -72.45 -5.71 -7.49
N LYS A 261 -72.91 -6.24 -8.63
CA LYS A 261 -72.08 -7.00 -9.58
C LYS A 261 -70.89 -6.16 -10.08
N GLN A 262 -71.11 -4.91 -10.47
CA GLN A 262 -70.02 -4.01 -10.91
C GLN A 262 -69.04 -3.73 -9.77
N ARG A 263 -69.53 -3.48 -8.55
CA ARG A 263 -68.72 -3.29 -7.34
C ARG A 263 -67.83 -4.50 -7.05
N LEU A 264 -68.39 -5.71 -7.11
CA LEU A 264 -67.65 -6.96 -6.90
C LEU A 264 -66.64 -7.22 -8.02
N THR A 265 -66.99 -6.94 -9.28
CA THR A 265 -66.08 -7.10 -10.43
C THR A 265 -64.86 -6.18 -10.27
N ALA A 266 -65.07 -4.90 -9.95
CA ALA A 266 -63.99 -3.95 -9.71
C ALA A 266 -63.10 -4.33 -8.50
N GLN A 267 -63.66 -4.94 -7.45
CA GLN A 267 -62.87 -5.51 -6.35
C GLN A 267 -62.03 -6.71 -6.78
N LEU A 268 -62.56 -7.55 -7.67
CA LEU A 268 -61.88 -8.73 -8.20
C LEU A 268 -60.73 -8.35 -9.14
N ASP A 269 -60.94 -7.34 -10.00
CA ASP A 269 -59.88 -6.72 -10.82
C ASP A 269 -58.80 -6.07 -9.96
N GLY A 270 -59.18 -5.35 -8.90
CA GLY A 270 -58.26 -4.78 -7.92
C GLY A 270 -57.39 -5.85 -7.22
N ALA A 271 -58.00 -6.95 -6.81
CA ALA A 271 -57.30 -8.11 -6.24
C ALA A 271 -56.38 -8.79 -7.26
N GLY A 272 -56.81 -8.95 -8.50
CA GLY A 272 -56.02 -9.53 -9.59
C GLY A 272 -54.77 -8.71 -9.94
N ASN A 273 -54.91 -7.38 -9.94
CA ASN A 273 -53.78 -6.45 -10.09
C ASN A 273 -52.79 -6.54 -8.93
N HIS A 274 -53.29 -6.59 -7.68
CA HIS A 274 -52.42 -6.73 -6.51
C HIS A 274 -51.68 -8.08 -6.51
N ASN A 275 -52.34 -9.16 -6.94
CA ASN A 275 -51.68 -10.47 -7.08
C ASN A 275 -50.57 -10.44 -8.15
N HIS A 276 -50.80 -9.82 -9.31
CA HIS A 276 -49.76 -9.63 -10.32
C HIS A 276 -48.58 -8.81 -9.81
N GLU A 277 -48.83 -7.79 -8.99
CA GLU A 277 -47.78 -6.97 -8.39
C GLU A 277 -46.95 -7.79 -7.37
N LEU A 278 -47.60 -8.60 -6.54
CA LEU A 278 -46.94 -9.51 -5.60
C LEU A 278 -46.12 -10.59 -6.32
N GLU A 279 -46.64 -11.19 -7.38
CA GLU A 279 -45.86 -12.11 -8.23
C GLU A 279 -44.64 -11.42 -8.86
N GLY A 280 -44.80 -10.19 -9.34
CA GLY A 280 -43.70 -9.39 -9.90
C GLY A 280 -42.59 -9.14 -8.86
N ARG A 281 -42.97 -8.78 -7.63
CA ARG A 281 -42.03 -8.63 -6.49
C ARG A 281 -41.39 -9.97 -6.10
N CYS A 282 -42.14 -11.07 -6.10
CA CYS A 282 -41.61 -12.39 -5.77
C CYS A 282 -40.52 -12.83 -6.78
N ARG A 283 -40.79 -12.71 -8.08
CA ARG A 283 -39.81 -12.97 -9.16
C ARG A 283 -38.63 -12.00 -9.17
N GLN A 284 -38.75 -10.83 -8.53
CA GLN A 284 -37.63 -9.92 -8.30
C GLN A 284 -36.76 -10.42 -7.15
N TYR A 285 -37.35 -10.76 -6.01
CA TYR A 285 -36.63 -11.34 -4.88
C TYR A 285 -35.93 -12.66 -5.23
N GLU A 286 -36.52 -13.53 -6.05
CA GLU A 286 -35.86 -14.75 -6.54
C GLU A 286 -34.58 -14.45 -7.34
N ARG A 287 -34.62 -13.43 -8.22
CA ARG A 287 -33.45 -13.00 -9.01
C ARG A 287 -32.39 -12.35 -8.12
N ASP A 288 -32.78 -11.49 -7.20
CA ASP A 288 -31.85 -10.83 -6.28
C ASP A 288 -31.18 -11.88 -5.37
N LEU A 289 -31.94 -12.85 -4.87
CA LEU A 289 -31.43 -13.94 -4.05
C LEU A 289 -30.50 -14.88 -4.84
N GLN A 290 -30.76 -15.11 -6.13
CA GLN A 290 -29.81 -15.82 -7.00
C GLN A 290 -28.51 -15.04 -7.17
N ILE A 291 -28.57 -13.72 -7.41
CA ILE A 291 -27.37 -12.86 -7.51
C ILE A 291 -26.55 -12.90 -6.22
N GLN A 292 -27.20 -12.94 -5.04
CA GLN A 292 -26.48 -13.07 -3.77
C GLN A 292 -25.86 -14.46 -3.57
N ARG A 293 -26.49 -15.55 -4.06
CA ARG A 293 -25.88 -16.88 -4.09
C ARG A 293 -24.64 -16.91 -4.98
N ASP A 294 -24.73 -16.36 -6.18
CA ASP A 294 -23.62 -16.33 -7.12
C ASP A 294 -22.43 -15.56 -6.52
N ARG A 295 -22.69 -14.39 -5.90
CA ARG A 295 -21.68 -13.62 -5.14
C ARG A 295 -21.09 -14.37 -3.95
N LEU A 296 -21.90 -15.14 -3.22
CA LEU A 296 -21.41 -15.96 -2.12
C LEU A 296 -20.44 -17.03 -2.64
N THR A 297 -20.79 -17.73 -3.74
CA THR A 297 -19.89 -18.74 -4.33
C THR A 297 -18.59 -18.12 -4.88
N GLU A 298 -18.63 -16.90 -5.43
CA GLU A 298 -17.42 -16.17 -5.84
C GLU A 298 -16.54 -15.80 -4.62
N SER A 299 -17.17 -15.38 -3.51
CA SER A 299 -16.50 -15.11 -2.25
C SER A 299 -15.85 -16.36 -1.64
N GLU A 300 -16.55 -17.50 -1.67
CA GLU A 300 -16.03 -18.80 -1.22
C GLU A 300 -14.81 -19.23 -2.04
N ILE A 301 -14.88 -19.16 -3.38
CA ILE A 301 -13.77 -19.47 -4.29
C ILE A 301 -12.57 -18.54 -4.04
N ASN A 302 -12.81 -17.25 -3.81
CA ASN A 302 -11.72 -16.32 -3.48
C ASN A 302 -11.14 -16.56 -2.08
N GLY A 303 -11.96 -16.98 -1.12
CA GLY A 303 -11.52 -17.45 0.19
C GLY A 303 -10.66 -18.71 0.12
N GLU A 304 -10.95 -19.65 -0.78
CA GLU A 304 -10.11 -20.82 -1.03
C GLU A 304 -8.76 -20.44 -1.64
N LYS A 305 -8.73 -19.54 -2.64
CA LYS A 305 -7.46 -19.02 -3.19
C LYS A 305 -6.60 -18.36 -2.10
N LEU A 306 -7.20 -17.53 -1.24
CA LEU A 306 -6.48 -16.89 -0.13
C LEU A 306 -5.94 -17.91 0.89
N LYS A 307 -6.67 -19.00 1.16
CA LYS A 307 -6.17 -20.12 1.99
C LYS A 307 -4.99 -20.85 1.34
N GLU A 308 -4.99 -21.01 0.01
CA GLU A 308 -3.88 -21.60 -0.73
C GLU A 308 -2.64 -20.67 -0.76
N GLU A 309 -2.84 -19.37 -0.99
CA GLU A 309 -1.78 -18.36 -0.91
C GLU A 309 -1.17 -18.28 0.50
N LEU A 310 -1.99 -18.37 1.55
CA LEU A 310 -1.54 -18.43 2.94
C LEU A 310 -0.70 -19.68 3.20
N ARG A 311 -1.15 -20.86 2.77
CA ARG A 311 -0.38 -22.12 2.87
C ARG A 311 0.95 -22.02 2.09
N GLY A 312 0.96 -21.34 0.95
CA GLY A 312 2.16 -21.02 0.18
C GLY A 312 3.09 -20.02 0.90
N PHE A 313 2.55 -19.07 1.65
CA PHE A 313 3.29 -18.15 2.52
C PHE A 313 3.90 -18.88 3.72
N GLU A 314 3.12 -19.67 4.46
CA GLU A 314 3.60 -20.54 5.54
C GLU A 314 4.72 -21.45 5.07
N SER A 315 4.58 -22.08 3.90
CA SER A 315 5.62 -22.91 3.28
C SER A 315 6.89 -22.13 2.95
N ARG A 316 6.79 -20.85 2.57
CA ARG A 316 7.95 -19.96 2.39
C ARG A 316 8.60 -19.62 3.74
N CYS A 317 7.81 -19.32 4.77
CA CYS A 317 8.31 -19.05 6.13
C CYS A 317 9.07 -20.25 6.70
N HIS A 318 8.53 -21.47 6.60
CA HIS A 318 9.23 -22.70 7.02
C HIS A 318 10.56 -22.89 6.27
N ARG A 319 10.62 -22.61 4.96
CA ARG A 319 11.89 -22.66 4.19
C ARG A 319 12.89 -21.60 4.65
N LEU A 320 12.43 -20.38 4.96
CA LEU A 320 13.28 -19.31 5.48
C LEU A 320 13.81 -19.63 6.89
N GLN A 321 12.97 -20.19 7.76
CA GLN A 321 13.37 -20.65 9.10
C GLN A 321 14.44 -21.74 9.00
N ASN A 322 14.20 -22.79 8.20
CA ASN A 322 15.17 -23.86 7.97
C ASN A 322 16.52 -23.35 7.42
N ASN A 323 16.50 -22.29 6.59
CA ASN A 323 17.72 -21.66 6.10
C ASN A 323 18.41 -20.82 7.19
N LEU A 324 17.66 -20.10 8.03
CA LEU A 324 18.21 -19.38 9.18
C LEU A 324 18.88 -20.34 10.16
N ASP A 325 18.23 -21.45 10.50
CA ASP A 325 18.74 -22.47 11.43
C ASP A 325 20.04 -23.10 10.89
N ARG A 326 20.11 -23.37 9.58
CA ARG A 326 21.35 -23.81 8.91
C ARG A 326 22.47 -22.79 9.03
N ILE A 327 22.21 -21.52 8.69
CA ILE A 327 23.20 -20.44 8.78
C ILE A 327 23.68 -20.23 10.22
N GLN A 328 22.79 -20.36 11.21
CA GLN A 328 23.17 -20.33 12.62
C GLN A 328 24.04 -21.53 13.02
N GLY A 329 23.72 -22.73 12.52
CA GLY A 329 24.54 -23.93 12.67
C GLY A 329 25.95 -23.77 12.08
N ASP A 330 26.05 -23.31 10.85
CA ASP A 330 27.32 -23.04 10.15
C ASP A 330 28.15 -21.98 10.89
N ARG A 331 27.51 -20.89 11.35
CA ARG A 331 28.17 -19.86 12.18
C ARG A 331 28.69 -20.45 13.49
N LEU A 332 27.91 -21.28 14.18
CA LEU A 332 28.33 -21.91 15.43
C LEU A 332 29.48 -22.90 15.20
N GLN A 333 29.47 -23.66 14.10
CA GLN A 333 30.55 -24.56 13.72
C GLN A 333 31.84 -23.79 13.37
N PHE A 334 31.73 -22.67 12.67
CA PHE A 334 32.85 -21.76 12.40
C PHE A 334 33.43 -21.18 13.70
N LEU A 335 32.57 -20.71 14.61
CA LEU A 335 33.00 -20.21 15.92
C LEU A 335 33.68 -21.32 16.76
N ARG A 336 33.18 -22.56 16.74
CA ARG A 336 33.88 -23.72 17.34
C ARG A 336 35.26 -23.97 16.74
N GLY A 337 35.40 -23.84 15.41
CA GLY A 337 36.70 -23.91 14.75
C GLY A 337 37.69 -22.85 15.25
N LEU A 338 37.25 -21.59 15.34
CA LEU A 338 38.06 -20.49 15.91
C LEU A 338 38.38 -20.70 17.40
N SER A 339 37.38 -21.13 18.18
CA SER A 339 37.49 -21.42 19.62
C SER A 339 38.61 -22.43 19.89
N ASN A 340 38.61 -23.54 19.14
CA ASN A 340 39.62 -24.59 19.26
C ASN A 340 41.02 -24.08 18.86
N MET A 341 41.14 -23.30 17.78
CA MET A 341 42.44 -22.75 17.35
C MET A 341 43.02 -21.71 18.31
N LEU A 342 42.16 -20.95 19.00
CA LEU A 342 42.56 -19.95 20.00
C LEU A 342 42.58 -20.51 21.43
N ASN A 343 42.30 -21.80 21.60
CA ASN A 343 42.20 -22.50 22.88
C ASN A 343 41.24 -21.83 23.88
N VAL A 344 40.12 -21.29 23.37
CA VAL A 344 39.03 -20.70 24.14
C VAL A 344 38.02 -21.80 24.49
N PRO A 345 37.56 -21.92 25.75
CA PRO A 345 36.73 -23.05 26.19
C PRO A 345 35.29 -23.03 25.64
N GLU A 346 34.80 -21.88 25.18
CA GLU A 346 33.45 -21.73 24.65
C GLU A 346 33.48 -21.00 23.28
N PRO A 347 32.71 -21.45 22.27
CA PRO A 347 32.66 -20.84 20.93
C PRO A 347 31.89 -19.50 20.90
N CYS A 348 32.17 -18.63 21.86
CA CYS A 348 31.57 -17.33 22.00
C CYS A 348 32.38 -16.27 21.23
N GLU A 349 31.71 -15.50 20.38
CA GLU A 349 32.34 -14.52 19.49
C GLU A 349 33.08 -13.40 20.25
N THR A 350 32.63 -13.05 21.47
CA THR A 350 33.31 -12.06 22.32
C THR A 350 34.63 -12.60 22.87
N LEU A 351 34.62 -13.78 23.48
CA LEU A 351 35.82 -14.45 24.02
C LEU A 351 36.86 -14.70 22.94
N ILE A 352 36.43 -15.14 21.74
CA ILE A 352 37.29 -15.30 20.55
C ILE A 352 37.95 -13.96 20.17
N LYS A 353 37.20 -12.85 20.18
CA LYS A 353 37.74 -11.50 19.89
C LYS A 353 38.64 -10.95 21.00
N GLU A 354 38.46 -11.40 22.24
CA GLU A 354 39.29 -11.01 23.39
C GLU A 354 40.63 -11.74 23.33
N LYS A 355 40.61 -13.07 23.22
CA LYS A 355 41.82 -13.89 23.08
C LYS A 355 42.66 -13.48 21.86
N LEU A 356 42.01 -13.16 20.74
CA LEU A 356 42.70 -12.69 19.54
C LEU A 356 43.30 -11.27 19.71
N ARG A 357 42.71 -10.41 20.54
CA ARG A 357 43.31 -9.11 20.92
C ARG A 357 44.52 -9.29 21.83
N GLU A 358 44.45 -10.19 22.82
CA GLU A 358 45.57 -10.52 23.69
C GLU A 358 46.77 -11.04 22.88
N THR A 359 46.57 -12.06 22.04
CA THR A 359 47.63 -12.63 21.20
C THR A 359 48.22 -11.62 20.21
N LEU A 360 47.42 -10.68 19.69
CA LEU A 360 47.94 -9.57 18.87
C LEU A 360 48.79 -8.58 19.69
N ALA A 361 48.41 -8.27 20.92
CA ALA A 361 49.18 -7.39 21.81
C ALA A 361 50.50 -8.04 22.24
N GLU A 362 50.49 -9.33 22.59
CA GLU A 362 51.68 -10.14 22.85
C GLU A 362 52.62 -10.14 21.63
N ASN A 363 52.08 -10.35 20.43
CA ASN A 363 52.85 -10.35 19.19
C ASN A 363 53.48 -8.97 18.89
N GLN A 364 52.76 -7.88 19.14
CA GLN A 364 53.29 -6.52 19.03
C GLN A 364 54.42 -6.24 20.05
N ALA A 365 54.26 -6.71 21.29
CA ALA A 365 55.32 -6.60 22.31
C ALA A 365 56.58 -7.39 21.93
N MET A 366 56.43 -8.61 21.41
CA MET A 366 57.54 -9.41 20.88
C MET A 366 58.22 -8.73 19.68
N HIS A 367 57.47 -8.09 18.79
CA HIS A 367 58.03 -7.29 17.69
C HIS A 367 58.82 -6.08 18.19
N ALA A 368 58.32 -5.37 19.20
CA ALA A 368 59.04 -4.25 19.82
C ALA A 368 60.33 -4.72 20.51
N GLN A 369 60.30 -5.88 21.20
CA GLN A 369 61.48 -6.49 21.80
C GLN A 369 62.51 -6.90 20.73
N MET A 370 62.09 -7.52 19.63
CA MET A 370 62.98 -7.82 18.49
C MET A 370 63.60 -6.57 17.88
N HIS A 371 62.87 -5.45 17.80
CA HIS A 371 63.41 -4.20 17.31
C HIS A 371 64.50 -3.67 18.25
N SER A 372 64.22 -3.60 19.55
CA SER A 372 65.19 -3.19 20.57
C SER A 372 66.46 -4.06 20.56
N LEU A 373 66.34 -5.38 20.38
CA LEU A 373 67.49 -6.28 20.25
C LEU A 373 68.30 -6.03 18.97
N ARG A 374 67.66 -5.67 17.85
CA ARG A 374 68.36 -5.27 16.61
C ARG A 374 69.07 -3.94 16.77
N ASP A 375 68.44 -2.98 17.45
CA ASP A 375 69.04 -1.67 17.73
C ASP A 375 70.26 -1.81 18.67
N GLN A 376 70.18 -2.68 19.68
CA GLN A 376 71.31 -3.06 20.54
C GLN A 376 72.44 -3.72 19.75
N LEU A 377 72.13 -4.73 18.92
CA LEU A 377 73.12 -5.40 18.07
C LEU A 377 73.81 -4.41 17.12
N THR A 378 73.06 -3.46 16.55
CA THR A 378 73.60 -2.41 15.69
C THR A 378 74.50 -1.45 16.47
N SER A 379 74.13 -1.09 17.70
CA SER A 379 74.96 -0.27 18.60
C SER A 379 76.28 -0.97 18.95
N GLU A 380 76.25 -2.26 19.32
CA GLU A 380 77.46 -3.04 19.58
C GLU A 380 78.32 -3.22 18.32
N HIS A 381 77.72 -3.35 17.14
CA HIS A 381 78.45 -3.41 15.87
C HIS A 381 79.18 -2.08 15.56
N GLU A 382 78.53 -0.93 15.73
CA GLU A 382 79.20 0.37 15.54
C GLU A 382 80.29 0.62 16.61
N LYS A 383 80.09 0.23 17.88
CA LYS A 383 81.15 0.26 18.90
C LYS A 383 82.35 -0.62 18.50
N LEU A 384 82.09 -1.85 18.04
CA LEU A 384 83.14 -2.76 17.59
C LEU A 384 83.92 -2.15 16.41
N LYS A 385 83.22 -1.56 15.45
CA LYS A 385 83.81 -0.86 14.30
C LYS A 385 84.62 0.39 14.70
N GLU A 386 84.19 1.16 15.69
CA GLU A 386 84.96 2.26 16.27
C GLU A 386 86.23 1.76 17.00
N THR A 387 86.11 0.69 17.80
CA THR A 387 87.29 0.07 18.43
C THR A 387 88.26 -0.51 17.40
N GLN A 388 87.76 -1.11 16.31
CA GLN A 388 88.59 -1.53 15.19
C GLN A 388 89.31 -0.33 14.56
N GLN A 389 88.60 0.73 14.15
CA GLN A 389 89.21 1.91 13.53
C GLN A 389 90.26 2.58 14.44
N THR A 390 90.04 2.63 15.74
CA THR A 390 91.01 3.16 16.71
C THR A 390 92.20 2.21 16.94
N THR A 391 92.03 0.89 16.87
CA THR A 391 93.17 -0.06 16.84
C THR A 391 93.99 0.08 15.56
N GLU A 392 93.35 0.15 14.39
CA GLU A 392 94.04 0.36 13.11
C GLU A 392 94.78 1.70 13.07
N CYS A 393 94.20 2.77 13.62
CA CYS A 393 94.87 4.07 13.72
C CYS A 393 96.13 4.00 14.59
N ARG A 394 96.07 3.28 15.72
CA ARG A 394 97.25 3.02 16.58
C ARG A 394 98.29 2.16 15.87
N LEU A 395 97.89 1.12 15.13
CA LEU A 395 98.79 0.29 14.34
C LEU A 395 99.50 1.13 13.27
N ARG A 396 98.77 1.90 12.45
CA ARG A 396 99.34 2.81 11.43
C ARG A 396 100.31 3.83 12.04
N SER A 397 100.02 4.35 13.24
CA SER A 397 100.91 5.24 13.97
C SER A 397 102.20 4.54 14.44
N GLY A 398 102.10 3.33 14.98
CA GLY A 398 103.24 2.51 15.37
C GLY A 398 104.09 2.06 14.17
N GLU A 399 103.47 1.76 13.03
CA GLU A 399 104.16 1.48 11.76
C GLU A 399 104.93 2.70 11.26
N ALA A 400 104.33 3.89 11.30
CA ALA A 400 105.00 5.14 10.94
C ALA A 400 106.22 5.43 11.85
N GLN A 401 106.07 5.24 13.17
CA GLN A 401 107.19 5.36 14.13
C GLN A 401 108.28 4.31 13.88
N LYS A 402 107.92 3.08 13.53
CA LYS A 402 108.88 2.03 13.14
C LYS A 402 109.65 2.41 11.88
N CYS A 403 108.99 2.98 10.87
CA CYS A 403 109.65 3.50 9.67
C CYS A 403 110.61 4.65 10.02
N GLU A 404 110.18 5.65 10.80
CA GLU A 404 111.03 6.76 11.25
C GLU A 404 112.28 6.29 12.02
N LEU A 405 112.12 5.29 12.90
CA LEU A 405 113.25 4.68 13.61
C LEU A 405 114.17 3.87 12.68
N SER A 406 113.61 3.23 11.65
CA SER A 406 114.38 2.48 10.65
C SER A 406 115.19 3.44 9.76
N GLU A 407 114.60 4.54 9.29
CA GLU A 407 115.28 5.60 8.55
C GLU A 407 116.39 6.26 9.38
N ARG A 408 116.15 6.51 10.68
CA ARG A 408 117.20 6.99 11.61
C ARG A 408 118.33 5.99 11.77
N LEU A 409 118.02 4.70 11.90
CA LEU A 409 119.02 3.64 12.01
C LEU A 409 119.86 3.52 10.74
N GLU A 410 119.23 3.55 9.56
CA GLU A 410 119.93 3.58 8.27
C GLU A 410 120.82 4.83 8.13
N LYS A 411 120.34 6.00 8.56
CA LYS A 411 121.12 7.24 8.58
C LYS A 411 122.35 7.13 9.50
N CYS A 412 122.19 6.61 10.71
CA CYS A 412 123.31 6.35 11.62
C CYS A 412 124.29 5.30 11.05
N HIS A 413 123.80 4.25 10.38
CA HIS A 413 124.66 3.28 9.69
C HIS A 413 125.44 3.93 8.54
N ALA A 414 124.82 4.82 7.77
CA ALA A 414 125.49 5.59 6.72
C ALA A 414 126.54 6.56 7.30
N GLU A 415 126.23 7.25 8.39
CA GLU A 415 127.15 8.14 9.11
C GLU A 415 128.37 7.37 9.67
N ILE A 416 128.15 6.21 10.29
CA ILE A 416 129.24 5.30 10.72
C ILE A 416 130.06 4.82 9.53
N HIS A 417 129.44 4.53 8.38
CA HIS A 417 130.15 4.12 7.18
C HIS A 417 130.99 5.27 6.58
N THR A 418 130.51 6.52 6.63
CA THR A 418 131.33 7.69 6.24
C THR A 418 132.49 7.89 7.21
N LEU A 419 132.26 7.85 8.52
CA LEU A 419 133.33 7.99 9.52
C LEU A 419 134.41 6.89 9.40
N ARG A 420 134.02 5.65 9.09
CA ARG A 420 134.98 4.56 8.79
C ARG A 420 135.80 4.84 7.52
N LYS A 421 135.18 5.40 6.48
CA LYS A 421 135.86 5.78 5.24
C LYS A 421 136.83 6.94 5.49
N ASP A 422 136.42 7.94 6.27
CA ASP A 422 137.24 9.11 6.58
C ASP A 422 138.40 8.73 7.53
N HIS A 423 138.17 7.84 8.51
CA HIS A 423 139.23 7.23 9.32
C HIS A 423 140.25 6.48 8.46
N MET A 424 139.80 5.64 7.51
CA MET A 424 140.69 4.98 6.55
C MET A 424 141.50 5.98 5.71
N GLY A 425 140.86 7.04 5.22
CA GLY A 425 141.53 8.10 4.46
C GLY A 425 142.57 8.88 5.29
N LEU A 426 142.28 9.12 6.58
CA LEU A 426 143.22 9.72 7.52
C LEU A 426 144.39 8.76 7.83
N SER A 427 144.13 7.49 8.09
CA SER A 427 145.16 6.45 8.27
C SER A 427 146.08 6.35 7.05
N GLU A 428 145.54 6.37 5.83
CA GLU A 428 146.33 6.41 4.60
C GLU A 428 147.16 7.71 4.48
N PHE A 429 146.58 8.86 4.82
CA PHE A 429 147.29 10.15 4.78
C PHE A 429 148.46 10.19 5.77
N LEU A 430 148.24 9.79 7.02
CA LEU A 430 149.29 9.73 8.05
C LEU A 430 150.39 8.74 7.65
N GLN A 431 150.05 7.61 7.05
CA GLN A 431 151.03 6.67 6.50
C GLN A 431 151.85 7.25 5.33
N ARG A 432 151.23 8.03 4.43
CA ARG A 432 151.93 8.77 3.36
C ARG A 432 152.84 9.87 3.94
N LEU A 433 152.41 10.54 5.01
CA LEU A 433 153.20 11.56 5.70
C LEU A 433 154.42 10.92 6.40
N ALA A 434 154.23 9.80 7.09
CA ALA A 434 155.31 9.03 7.72
C ALA A 434 156.39 8.61 6.71
N THR A 435 155.98 8.11 5.55
CA THR A 435 156.92 7.75 4.46
C THR A 435 157.61 8.98 3.86
N ALA A 436 156.92 10.10 3.66
CA ALA A 436 157.53 11.34 3.18
C ALA A 436 158.57 11.92 4.17
N MET A 437 158.40 11.69 5.47
CA MET A 437 159.33 12.08 6.52
C MET A 437 160.43 11.04 6.78
N ASN A 438 160.57 9.99 5.95
CA ASN A 438 161.49 8.86 6.18
C ASN A 438 161.33 8.21 7.57
N TRP A 439 160.10 8.04 8.08
CA TRP A 439 159.82 7.28 9.31
C TRP A 439 159.55 5.81 8.98
N SER A 440 160.60 4.99 8.97
CA SER A 440 160.56 3.59 8.52
C SER A 440 159.84 2.63 9.47
N GLU A 441 159.52 3.03 10.70
CA GLU A 441 158.83 2.17 11.67
C GLU A 441 157.30 2.12 11.43
N CYS A 442 156.74 3.05 10.66
CA CYS A 442 155.36 2.99 10.18
C CYS A 442 155.34 2.38 8.79
N SER A 443 155.11 1.08 8.69
CA SER A 443 155.09 0.33 7.41
C SER A 443 153.69 0.02 6.88
N ALA A 444 152.63 0.31 7.65
CA ALA A 444 151.23 0.08 7.26
C ALA A 444 150.27 1.10 7.92
N PRO A 445 149.17 1.48 7.25
CA PRO A 445 148.18 2.39 7.82
C PRO A 445 147.57 1.83 9.13
N PRO A 446 147.23 2.69 10.13
CA PRO A 446 146.51 2.26 11.32
C PRO A 446 145.19 1.57 10.97
N ALA A 447 144.97 0.38 11.53
CA ALA A 447 143.76 -0.39 11.32
C ALA A 447 142.50 0.36 11.80
N LEU A 448 141.35 0.06 11.20
CA LEU A 448 140.06 0.64 11.60
C LEU A 448 139.82 0.45 13.11
N GLY A 449 139.67 1.56 13.83
CA GLY A 449 139.51 1.57 15.30
C GLY A 449 140.80 1.76 16.10
N ALA A 450 141.97 1.79 15.46
CA ALA A 450 143.19 2.30 16.09
C ALA A 450 143.14 3.84 16.19
N ASP A 451 143.69 4.40 17.28
CA ASP A 451 143.72 5.85 17.48
C ASP A 451 144.76 6.50 16.56
N THR A 452 144.27 7.21 15.55
CA THR A 452 145.08 7.97 14.60
C THR A 452 145.73 9.19 15.24
N ASN A 453 145.25 9.68 16.39
CA ASN A 453 145.88 10.80 17.09
C ASN A 453 147.26 10.41 17.58
N LEU A 454 147.45 9.20 18.12
CA LEU A 454 148.76 8.74 18.61
C LEU A 454 149.83 8.75 17.50
N MET A 455 149.44 8.36 16.27
CA MET A 455 150.30 8.41 15.09
C MET A 455 150.53 9.84 14.62
N ALA A 456 149.49 10.69 14.62
CA ALA A 456 149.59 12.10 14.24
C ALA A 456 150.48 12.88 15.22
N GLU A 457 150.33 12.67 16.53
CA GLU A 457 151.16 13.23 17.60
C GLU A 457 152.61 12.76 17.47
N SER A 458 152.85 11.47 17.23
CA SER A 458 154.22 10.95 17.01
C SER A 458 154.89 11.56 15.78
N LEU A 459 154.13 11.79 14.69
CA LEU A 459 154.63 12.46 13.48
C LEU A 459 154.83 13.97 13.69
N LEU A 460 153.96 14.63 14.46
CA LEU A 460 154.13 16.02 14.90
C LEU A 460 155.39 16.18 15.75
N GLU A 461 155.58 15.33 16.75
CA GLU A 461 156.77 15.36 17.61
C GLU A 461 158.06 15.02 16.82
N ARG A 462 157.96 14.29 15.68
CA ARG A 462 159.10 14.15 14.75
C ARG A 462 159.28 15.36 13.84
N ALA A 463 158.18 16.00 13.41
CA ALA A 463 158.22 17.23 12.63
C ALA A 463 158.87 18.35 13.45
N GLU A 464 158.46 18.53 14.71
CA GLU A 464 159.05 19.47 15.65
C GLU A 464 160.55 19.22 15.88
N ARG A 465 160.98 17.96 16.01
CA ARG A 465 162.42 17.61 16.07
C ARG A 465 163.19 17.91 14.78
N LEU A 466 162.55 17.85 13.62
CA LEU A 466 163.14 18.26 12.33
C LEU A 466 163.16 19.81 12.18
N THR A 467 162.12 20.49 12.64
CA THR A 467 162.04 21.96 12.69
C THR A 467 163.07 22.55 13.66
N ALA A 468 163.31 21.88 14.80
CA ALA A 468 164.36 22.23 15.76
C ALA A 468 165.79 22.15 15.18
N HIS A 469 165.99 21.47 14.06
CA HIS A 469 167.24 21.49 13.29
C HIS A 469 167.30 22.57 12.20
N CYS A 470 166.19 23.26 11.91
CA CYS A 470 166.08 24.25 10.83
C CYS A 470 165.96 25.70 11.31
N GLU A 471 165.60 25.97 12.57
CA GLU A 471 165.51 27.35 13.09
C GLU A 471 166.81 27.81 13.77
N HIS A 472 167.85 27.93 12.94
CA HIS A 472 169.00 28.78 13.24
C HIS A 472 169.08 29.93 12.22
N GLU A 473 168.01 30.72 12.09
CA GLU A 473 167.98 32.09 11.54
C GLU A 473 166.66 32.81 11.87
N VAL A 474 166.78 34.01 12.46
CA VAL A 474 165.78 35.13 12.55
C VAL A 474 164.53 34.96 13.44
N SER A 475 164.59 35.60 14.61
CA SER A 475 163.47 36.07 15.44
C SER A 475 163.13 37.56 15.20
N HIS A 476 162.04 38.04 15.83
CA HIS A 476 161.52 39.43 15.91
C HIS A 476 160.62 39.87 14.73
N HIS A 477 159.48 40.59 14.88
CA HIS A 477 158.77 41.30 15.98
C HIS A 477 157.23 41.29 15.66
N HIS A 478 156.24 41.63 16.51
CA HIS A 478 156.21 42.20 17.87
C HIS A 478 154.92 41.83 18.68
N HIS A 479 154.56 42.67 19.65
CA HIS A 479 153.41 42.65 20.57
C HIS A 479 152.24 43.57 20.14
N HIS A 480 151.00 43.29 20.59
CA HIS A 480 150.36 44.08 21.66
C HIS A 480 149.06 43.46 22.24
N HIS A 481 148.80 43.76 23.51
CA HIS A 481 147.57 43.47 24.26
C HIS A 481 146.30 44.09 23.64
N HIS A 482 145.15 43.45 23.85
CA HIS A 482 144.04 44.06 24.62
C HIS A 482 143.00 43.02 25.09
N SER A 483 142.62 43.13 26.37
CA SER A 483 141.33 42.71 26.95
C SER A 483 140.42 43.98 27.00
N PRO A 484 139.10 43.98 27.36
CA PRO A 484 138.34 42.90 28.01
C PRO A 484 136.81 42.77 27.64
N GLU A 485 136.14 41.87 28.38
CA GLU A 485 134.77 41.96 28.97
C GLU A 485 133.48 42.38 28.20
N LYS A 486 132.41 41.65 28.59
CA LYS A 486 131.02 42.06 28.90
C LYS A 486 130.02 42.50 27.81
N GLY A 487 128.78 42.03 28.04
CA GLY A 487 127.53 42.65 27.60
C GLY A 487 127.10 42.24 26.19
N GLY A 488 125.83 41.96 25.90
CA GLY A 488 124.65 42.12 26.74
C GLY A 488 123.46 42.54 25.88
N CYS A 489 122.49 41.62 25.79
CA CYS A 489 121.05 41.89 25.73
C CYS A 489 120.38 42.42 24.45
N CYS A 490 119.14 41.94 24.34
CA CYS A 490 117.97 42.58 23.75
C CYS A 490 117.83 42.68 22.22
N ASP A 491 116.78 41.99 21.79
CA ASP A 491 115.66 42.52 21.01
C ASP A 491 115.79 42.82 19.52
N HIS A 492 115.01 42.01 18.82
CA HIS A 492 114.06 42.43 17.80
C HIS A 492 114.62 42.79 16.41
N ALA A 493 113.68 42.72 15.47
CA ALA A 493 113.68 43.46 14.22
C ALA A 493 114.70 43.05 13.15
N HIS A 494 114.34 43.03 11.87
CA HIS A 494 113.01 43.05 11.24
C HIS A 494 113.18 42.64 9.77
N HIS A 495 112.04 42.36 9.11
CA HIS A 495 111.74 42.57 7.68
C HIS A 495 112.77 42.28 6.56
N GLY A 496 112.39 41.72 5.42
CA GLY A 496 111.05 41.40 4.92
C GLY A 496 110.80 41.96 3.52
N GLN A 497 109.52 42.16 3.19
CA GLN A 497 109.01 42.94 2.05
C GLN A 497 109.42 42.50 0.64
N GLY A 498 108.44 41.99 -0.11
CA GLY A 498 108.54 41.79 -1.56
C GLY A 498 107.49 42.60 -2.32
N LYS A 499 107.76 43.89 -2.60
CA LYS A 499 107.02 44.71 -3.59
C LYS A 499 107.79 45.99 -3.95
N LEU A 500 107.75 46.36 -5.24
CA LEU A 500 108.31 47.58 -5.88
C LEU A 500 109.86 47.61 -5.90
N ARG A 501 110.59 47.48 -7.02
CA ARG A 501 110.53 48.12 -8.36
C ARG A 501 110.84 49.63 -8.36
N ARG A 502 112.12 50.00 -8.50
CA ARG A 502 112.63 50.73 -9.70
C ARG A 502 114.17 50.69 -9.81
N GLU A 503 114.69 51.12 -10.96
CA GLU A 503 116.06 50.95 -11.46
C GLU A 503 117.09 51.92 -10.84
N ARG A 504 118.37 51.53 -10.85
CA ARG A 504 119.42 52.12 -11.72
C ARG A 504 120.76 51.36 -11.65
N SER A 505 121.41 51.25 -12.82
CA SER A 505 122.86 51.36 -13.12
C SER A 505 123.91 50.78 -12.16
N CYS A 506 125.01 50.13 -12.54
CA CYS A 506 125.62 49.48 -13.73
C CYS A 506 127.10 49.20 -13.32
N HIS A 507 127.80 48.24 -13.95
CA HIS A 507 129.27 47.99 -13.84
C HIS A 507 129.76 47.38 -12.48
N ASP A 508 130.74 46.45 -12.40
CA ASP A 508 131.65 45.92 -13.44
C ASP A 508 132.31 44.53 -13.14
N ILE A 509 132.60 43.75 -14.21
CA ILE A 509 133.81 42.89 -14.44
C ILE A 509 134.07 41.58 -13.59
N PRO A 510 134.48 40.39 -14.15
CA PRO A 510 134.15 39.72 -15.44
C PRO A 510 134.19 38.14 -15.42
N LEU A 511 134.19 37.48 -16.60
CA LEU A 511 134.78 36.14 -16.95
C LEU A 511 134.29 34.80 -16.33
N LYS A 512 133.29 34.14 -16.97
CA LYS A 512 133.45 32.86 -17.74
C LYS A 512 132.11 32.36 -18.30
N GLU A 513 132.04 32.16 -19.61
CA GLU A 513 130.78 32.05 -20.38
C GLU A 513 130.08 30.67 -20.33
N SER A 514 130.55 29.74 -19.51
CA SER A 514 129.94 28.42 -19.32
C SER A 514 129.10 28.30 -18.03
N SER A 515 129.32 29.14 -17.02
CA SER A 515 128.54 29.12 -15.77
C SER A 515 127.22 29.91 -15.87
N SER A 516 127.21 30.99 -16.65
CA SER A 516 126.03 31.84 -16.88
C SER A 516 124.91 31.06 -17.58
N VAL A 517 125.24 30.29 -18.61
CA VAL A 517 124.29 29.45 -19.37
C VAL A 517 123.66 28.39 -18.47
N TYR A 518 124.44 27.69 -17.64
CA TYR A 518 123.91 26.69 -16.70
C TYR A 518 123.00 27.33 -15.63
N ASN A 519 123.38 28.49 -15.08
CA ASN A 519 122.56 29.22 -14.13
C ASN A 519 121.25 29.74 -14.75
N LEU A 520 121.29 30.21 -16.01
CA LEU A 520 120.11 30.58 -16.79
C LEU A 520 119.21 29.37 -17.07
N GLN A 521 119.76 28.24 -17.49
CA GLN A 521 119.02 26.99 -17.70
C GLN A 521 118.36 26.49 -16.41
N ARG A 522 119.07 26.51 -15.27
CA ARG A 522 118.52 26.18 -13.95
C ARG A 522 117.39 27.13 -13.56
N ARG A 523 117.55 28.44 -13.78
CA ARG A 523 116.52 29.45 -13.50
C ARG A 523 115.30 29.30 -14.40
N VAL A 524 115.48 28.98 -15.67
CA VAL A 524 114.38 28.65 -16.61
C VAL A 524 113.65 27.37 -16.18
N ARG A 525 114.37 26.33 -15.72
CA ARG A 525 113.74 25.11 -15.18
C ARG A 525 112.89 25.42 -13.94
N VAL A 526 113.44 26.12 -12.96
CA VAL A 526 112.71 26.53 -11.74
C VAL A 526 111.51 27.42 -12.06
N LEU A 527 111.62 28.35 -13.01
CA LEU A 527 110.48 29.17 -13.44
C LEU A 527 109.42 28.34 -14.17
N ARG A 528 109.80 27.37 -15.01
CA ARG A 528 108.85 26.42 -15.64
C ARG A 528 108.11 25.59 -14.59
N GLU A 529 108.83 25.04 -13.60
CA GLU A 529 108.22 24.33 -12.48
C GLU A 529 107.29 25.24 -11.66
N GLN A 530 107.66 26.51 -11.43
CA GLN A 530 106.83 27.46 -10.71
C GLN A 530 105.55 27.83 -11.47
N VAL A 531 105.63 27.92 -12.80
CA VAL A 531 104.45 28.07 -13.68
C VAL A 531 103.57 26.82 -13.62
N GLN A 532 104.13 25.62 -13.81
CA GLN A 532 103.40 24.35 -13.72
C GLN A 532 102.69 24.17 -12.35
N ARG A 533 103.34 24.54 -11.24
CA ARG A 533 102.72 24.53 -9.91
C ARG A 533 101.57 25.52 -9.78
N ARG A 534 101.66 26.69 -10.42
CA ARG A 534 100.57 27.68 -10.47
C ARG A 534 99.42 27.23 -11.35
N ASP A 535 99.70 26.63 -12.50
CA ASP A 535 98.68 26.11 -13.41
C ASP A 535 97.90 24.98 -12.76
N LEU A 536 98.60 24.03 -12.10
CA LEU A 536 97.97 22.97 -11.30
C LEU A 536 97.12 23.55 -10.15
N HIS A 537 97.60 24.58 -9.46
CA HIS A 537 96.84 25.22 -8.39
C HIS A 537 95.58 25.94 -8.91
N LEU A 538 95.68 26.66 -10.03
CA LEU A 538 94.53 27.27 -10.70
C LEU A 538 93.52 26.22 -11.15
N GLU A 539 93.97 25.08 -11.66
CA GLU A 539 93.10 23.99 -12.09
C GLU A 539 92.39 23.32 -10.92
N LEU A 540 93.09 23.09 -9.80
CA LEU A 540 92.47 22.63 -8.55
C LEU A 540 91.43 23.63 -8.01
N LEU A 541 91.69 24.95 -8.12
CA LEU A 541 90.72 25.97 -7.75
C LEU A 541 89.50 26.00 -8.67
N ARG A 542 89.67 25.88 -9.99
CA ARG A 542 88.56 25.75 -10.95
C ARG A 542 87.71 24.52 -10.65
N ARG A 543 88.34 23.38 -10.39
CA ARG A 543 87.65 22.14 -10.03
C ARG A 543 86.91 22.26 -8.70
N LYS A 544 87.50 22.94 -7.70
CA LYS A 544 86.83 23.25 -6.43
C LYS A 544 85.62 24.17 -6.61
N LEU A 545 85.73 25.21 -7.44
CA LEU A 545 84.61 26.09 -7.78
C LEU A 545 83.49 25.33 -8.50
N ALA A 546 83.82 24.52 -9.51
CA ALA A 546 82.85 23.68 -10.21
C ALA A 546 82.09 22.76 -9.26
N ILE A 547 82.77 22.07 -8.33
CA ILE A 547 82.14 21.23 -7.31
C ILE A 547 81.21 22.03 -6.38
N ILE A 548 81.58 23.27 -6.01
CA ILE A 548 80.74 24.14 -5.18
C ILE A 548 79.50 24.60 -5.96
N GLU A 549 79.65 24.96 -7.23
CA GLU A 549 78.54 25.35 -8.11
C GLU A 549 77.59 24.18 -8.41
N ASP A 550 78.12 22.99 -8.69
CA ASP A 550 77.32 21.77 -8.85
C ASP A 550 76.58 21.41 -7.56
N GLY A 551 77.23 21.54 -6.40
CA GLY A 551 76.60 21.39 -5.10
C GLY A 551 75.49 22.40 -4.83
N ALA A 552 75.63 23.64 -5.32
CA ALA A 552 74.59 24.66 -5.25
C ALA A 552 73.41 24.36 -6.19
N ARG A 553 73.69 23.95 -7.44
CA ARG A 553 72.68 23.50 -8.42
C ARG A 553 71.88 22.31 -7.88
N GLY A 554 72.55 21.29 -7.36
CA GLY A 554 71.91 20.10 -6.78
C GLY A 554 71.01 20.44 -5.58
N LYS A 555 71.45 21.32 -4.67
CA LYS A 555 70.60 21.80 -3.57
C LYS A 555 69.36 22.55 -4.06
N CYS A 556 69.48 23.36 -5.11
CA CYS A 556 68.36 24.08 -5.71
C CYS A 556 67.33 23.12 -6.34
N MET A 557 67.79 22.07 -7.05
CA MET A 557 66.92 21.03 -7.59
C MET A 557 66.16 20.27 -6.49
N LEU A 558 66.87 19.76 -5.47
CA LEU A 558 66.26 19.03 -4.35
C LEU A 558 65.25 19.89 -3.57
N GLN A 559 65.54 21.19 -3.41
CA GLN A 559 64.60 22.15 -2.82
C GLN A 559 63.31 22.28 -3.65
N GLY A 560 63.44 22.35 -4.99
CA GLY A 560 62.29 22.38 -5.90
C GLY A 560 61.46 21.10 -5.82
N GLU A 561 62.09 19.93 -5.89
CA GLU A 561 61.41 18.62 -5.78
C GLU A 561 60.66 18.45 -4.45
N ARG A 562 61.26 18.94 -3.36
CA ARG A 562 60.66 18.96 -2.02
C ARG A 562 59.43 19.87 -1.98
N ASP A 563 59.52 21.08 -2.52
CA ASP A 563 58.40 22.04 -2.51
C ASP A 563 57.25 21.56 -3.41
N ASP A 564 57.56 20.88 -4.53
CA ASP A 564 56.61 20.17 -5.38
C ASP A 564 55.95 18.98 -4.67
N ALA A 565 56.71 18.20 -3.92
CA ALA A 565 56.17 17.11 -3.10
C ALA A 565 55.22 17.65 -2.01
N VAL A 566 55.57 18.76 -1.36
CA VAL A 566 54.70 19.47 -0.41
C VAL A 566 53.44 20.01 -1.10
N CYS A 567 53.53 20.52 -2.33
CA CYS A 567 52.38 20.95 -3.12
C CYS A 567 51.43 19.78 -3.45
N ARG A 568 51.98 18.62 -3.86
CA ARG A 568 51.21 17.39 -4.07
C ARG A 568 50.54 16.91 -2.79
N ALA A 569 51.26 16.89 -1.66
CA ALA A 569 50.72 16.50 -0.36
C ALA A 569 49.56 17.41 0.09
N LYS A 570 49.69 18.74 -0.09
CA LYS A 570 48.61 19.70 0.21
C LYS A 570 47.37 19.51 -0.67
N LYS A 571 47.54 19.14 -1.95
CA LYS A 571 46.41 18.80 -2.84
C LYS A 571 45.73 17.49 -2.42
N ALA A 572 46.52 16.46 -2.06
CA ALA A 572 46.01 15.19 -1.57
C ALA A 572 45.23 15.34 -0.25
N ALA A 573 45.74 16.14 0.70
CA ALA A 573 45.05 16.46 1.95
C ALA A 573 43.67 17.07 1.70
N LYS A 574 43.58 18.13 0.88
CA LYS A 574 42.29 18.75 0.50
C LYS A 574 41.31 17.78 -0.15
N GLN A 575 41.82 16.80 -0.91
CA GLN A 575 40.98 15.76 -1.51
C GLN A 575 40.50 14.74 -0.46
N VAL A 576 41.32 14.40 0.53
CA VAL A 576 40.93 13.58 1.69
C VAL A 576 39.87 14.30 2.52
N ASP A 577 40.02 15.60 2.78
CA ASP A 577 39.03 16.42 3.51
C ASP A 577 37.68 16.41 2.78
N LYS A 578 37.68 16.65 1.47
CA LYS A 578 36.47 16.62 0.64
C LYS A 578 35.79 15.25 0.63
N LEU A 579 36.55 14.17 0.49
CA LEU A 579 36.01 12.80 0.53
C LEU A 579 35.51 12.43 1.94
N SER A 580 36.11 12.96 2.99
CA SER A 580 35.69 12.76 4.38
C SER A 580 34.38 13.48 4.69
N ALA A 581 34.20 14.70 4.19
CA ALA A 581 32.93 15.42 4.25
C ALA A 581 31.82 14.66 3.50
N GLN A 582 32.06 14.25 2.25
CA GLN A 582 31.09 13.45 1.48
C GLN A 582 30.74 12.12 2.16
N LEU A 583 31.68 11.47 2.86
CA LEU A 583 31.42 10.28 3.65
C LEU A 583 30.58 10.57 4.90
N ALA A 584 30.75 11.74 5.52
CA ALA A 584 29.92 12.17 6.64
C ALA A 584 28.49 12.48 6.19
N ASP A 585 28.31 13.21 5.08
CA ASP A 585 27.01 13.52 4.48
C ASP A 585 26.25 12.24 4.12
N ALA A 586 26.92 11.29 3.44
CA ALA A 586 26.33 10.00 3.10
C ALA A 586 25.95 9.17 4.34
N ARG A 587 26.73 9.24 5.43
CA ARG A 587 26.37 8.61 6.71
C ARG A 587 25.14 9.26 7.35
N SER A 588 25.01 10.58 7.26
CA SER A 588 23.84 11.33 7.75
C SER A 588 22.58 10.93 6.98
N GLN A 589 22.66 10.88 5.65
CA GLN A 589 21.54 10.44 4.79
C GLN A 589 21.13 8.98 5.09
N ILE A 590 22.10 8.09 5.32
CA ILE A 590 21.80 6.70 5.73
C ILE A 590 21.12 6.65 7.11
N ALA A 591 21.48 7.54 8.05
CA ALA A 591 20.81 7.62 9.35
C ALA A 591 19.38 8.15 9.23
N GLU A 592 19.16 9.18 8.41
CA GLU A 592 17.84 9.76 8.12
C GLU A 592 16.90 8.74 7.46
N VAL A 593 17.36 8.05 6.41
CA VAL A 593 16.56 7.00 5.74
C VAL A 593 16.25 5.83 6.69
N LYS A 594 17.14 5.52 7.65
CA LYS A 594 16.84 4.52 8.70
C LYS A 594 15.79 5.01 9.70
N ALA A 595 15.79 6.29 10.05
CA ALA A 595 14.74 6.88 10.90
C ALA A 595 13.38 6.86 10.19
N GLN A 596 13.32 7.31 8.93
CA GLN A 596 12.12 7.25 8.10
C GLN A 596 11.61 5.81 7.92
N LEU A 597 12.50 4.82 7.79
CA LEU A 597 12.10 3.41 7.71
C LEU A 597 11.52 2.90 9.04
N ALA A 598 12.04 3.34 10.18
CA ALA A 598 11.47 3.02 11.49
C ALA A 598 10.08 3.65 11.67
N GLU A 599 9.91 4.93 11.33
CA GLU A 599 8.61 5.61 11.32
C GLU A 599 7.60 4.91 10.41
N ALA A 600 8.02 4.47 9.21
CA ALA A 600 7.17 3.70 8.30
C ALA A 600 6.74 2.34 8.87
N VAL A 601 7.56 1.71 9.73
CA VAL A 601 7.20 0.48 10.45
C VAL A 601 6.16 0.79 11.55
N GLU A 602 6.33 1.88 12.32
CA GLU A 602 5.34 2.32 13.32
C GLU A 602 3.98 2.66 12.69
N TYR A 603 3.97 3.37 11.55
CA TYR A 603 2.75 3.62 10.79
C TYR A 603 2.09 2.33 10.29
N LYS A 604 2.88 1.31 9.93
CA LYS A 604 2.35 0.00 9.55
C LYS A 604 1.76 -0.75 10.74
N ILE A 605 2.41 -0.72 11.90
CA ILE A 605 1.91 -1.37 13.14
C ILE A 605 0.57 -0.74 13.54
N THR A 606 0.53 0.58 13.69
CA THR A 606 -0.70 1.32 14.07
C THR A 606 -1.82 1.17 13.04
N SER A 607 -1.50 1.06 11.74
CA SER A 607 -2.48 0.76 10.70
C SER A 607 -3.06 -0.66 10.82
N LEU A 608 -2.25 -1.66 11.18
CA LEU A 608 -2.71 -3.03 11.41
C LEU A 608 -3.53 -3.17 12.70
N GLU A 609 -3.20 -2.42 13.75
CA GLU A 609 -4.00 -2.34 14.98
C GLU A 609 -5.37 -1.72 14.72
N ARG A 610 -5.43 -0.63 13.93
CA ARG A 610 -6.69 -0.04 13.48
C ARG A 610 -7.52 -1.00 12.63
N ALA A 611 -6.88 -1.75 11.72
CA ALA A 611 -7.57 -2.76 10.91
C ALA A 611 -8.20 -3.84 11.79
N ARG A 612 -7.43 -4.44 12.71
CA ARG A 612 -7.95 -5.40 13.70
C ARG A 612 -9.13 -4.82 14.50
N LYS A 613 -9.05 -3.54 14.89
CA LYS A 613 -10.14 -2.91 15.65
C LYS A 613 -11.40 -2.71 14.81
N ILE A 614 -11.26 -2.46 13.51
CA ILE A 614 -12.39 -2.43 12.57
C ILE A 614 -13.00 -3.82 12.42
N ASP A 615 -12.18 -4.88 12.32
CA ASP A 615 -12.66 -6.26 12.22
C ASP A 615 -13.45 -6.69 13.46
N GLU A 616 -12.94 -6.38 14.66
CA GLU A 616 -13.64 -6.57 15.94
C GLU A 616 -15.00 -5.87 15.97
N LEU A 617 -15.03 -4.58 15.61
CA LEU A 617 -16.26 -3.79 15.61
C LEU A 617 -17.26 -4.27 14.54
N SER A 618 -16.76 -4.74 13.39
CA SER A 618 -17.59 -5.30 12.32
C SER A 618 -18.23 -6.62 12.74
N THR A 619 -17.50 -7.46 13.48
CA THR A 619 -18.07 -8.69 14.08
C THR A 619 -19.15 -8.35 15.10
N GLN A 620 -18.88 -7.41 16.02
CA GLN A 620 -19.87 -6.94 16.99
C GLN A 620 -21.12 -6.33 16.34
N MET A 621 -20.96 -5.63 15.21
CA MET A 621 -22.11 -5.14 14.43
C MET A 621 -22.93 -6.29 13.84
N CYS A 622 -22.30 -7.32 13.28
CA CYS A 622 -23.02 -8.49 12.75
C CYS A 622 -23.81 -9.20 13.86
N ASP A 623 -23.19 -9.45 15.02
CA ASP A 623 -23.86 -10.08 16.18
C ASP A 623 -25.09 -9.28 16.65
N LEU A 624 -24.99 -7.94 16.66
CA LEU A 624 -26.09 -7.04 17.01
C LEU A 624 -27.18 -6.98 15.94
N GLU A 625 -26.83 -7.11 14.65
CA GLU A 625 -27.79 -7.18 13.56
C GLU A 625 -28.57 -8.52 13.57
N ASP A 626 -27.89 -9.63 13.83
CA ASP A 626 -28.52 -10.94 14.03
C ASP A 626 -29.46 -10.95 15.24
N GLU A 627 -29.03 -10.42 16.38
CA GLU A 627 -29.90 -10.31 17.56
C GLU A 627 -31.11 -9.39 17.31
N LYS A 628 -30.91 -8.28 16.59
CA LYS A 628 -32.00 -7.39 16.15
C LYS A 628 -33.00 -8.10 15.25
N THR A 629 -32.55 -8.88 14.26
CA THR A 629 -33.47 -9.63 13.38
C THR A 629 -34.22 -10.72 14.16
N ARG A 630 -33.53 -11.41 15.09
CA ARG A 630 -34.14 -12.38 16.01
C ARG A 630 -35.25 -11.74 16.85
N LEU A 631 -34.98 -10.60 17.50
CA LEU A 631 -35.97 -9.88 18.32
C LEU A 631 -37.15 -9.33 17.49
N LEU A 632 -36.89 -8.83 16.27
CA LEU A 632 -37.95 -8.40 15.36
C LEU A 632 -38.85 -9.57 14.93
N SER A 633 -38.29 -10.75 14.70
CA SER A 633 -39.07 -11.96 14.38
C SER A 633 -39.99 -12.37 15.55
N GLN A 634 -39.48 -12.30 16.79
CA GLN A 634 -40.26 -12.59 17.99
C GLN A 634 -41.38 -11.56 18.20
N LEU A 635 -41.09 -10.27 18.01
CA LEU A 635 -42.09 -9.20 18.08
C LEU A 635 -43.22 -9.41 17.06
N ASN A 636 -42.88 -9.78 15.82
CA ASN A 636 -43.88 -10.05 14.78
C ASN A 636 -44.72 -11.31 15.11
N ALA A 637 -44.11 -12.38 15.62
CA ALA A 637 -44.84 -13.56 16.09
C ALA A 637 -45.80 -13.23 17.25
N MET A 638 -45.40 -12.34 18.17
CA MET A 638 -46.28 -11.87 19.26
C MET A 638 -47.41 -10.96 18.76
N LYS A 639 -47.15 -10.10 17.75
CA LYS A 639 -48.20 -9.30 17.09
C LYS A 639 -49.25 -10.18 16.40
N GLU A 640 -48.84 -11.21 15.66
CA GLU A 640 -49.79 -12.12 15.00
C GLU A 640 -50.59 -12.96 16.01
N ARG A 641 -49.97 -13.40 17.13
CA ARG A 641 -50.70 -14.03 18.24
C ARG A 641 -51.73 -13.10 18.87
N LEU A 642 -51.38 -11.82 19.07
CA LEU A 642 -52.31 -10.82 19.61
C LEU A 642 -53.46 -10.53 18.64
N LYS A 643 -53.15 -10.42 17.34
CA LYS A 643 -54.14 -10.20 16.27
C LYS A 643 -55.13 -11.36 16.16
N SER A 644 -54.64 -12.59 16.07
CA SER A 644 -55.51 -13.78 16.02
C SER A 644 -56.35 -13.96 17.30
N SER A 645 -55.82 -13.61 18.47
CA SER A 645 -56.59 -13.56 19.72
C SER A 645 -57.68 -12.47 19.69
N CYS A 646 -57.39 -11.30 19.13
CA CYS A 646 -58.36 -10.21 18.95
C CYS A 646 -59.48 -10.62 17.96
N GLU A 647 -59.13 -11.16 16.80
CA GLU A 647 -60.07 -11.66 15.79
C GLU A 647 -60.96 -12.79 16.35
N SER A 648 -60.39 -13.73 17.11
CA SER A 648 -61.15 -14.78 17.79
C SER A 648 -62.13 -14.22 18.82
N ASN A 649 -61.71 -13.23 19.62
CA ASN A 649 -62.59 -12.57 20.59
C ASN A 649 -63.69 -11.73 19.90
N GLN A 650 -63.39 -11.07 18.79
CA GLN A 650 -64.38 -10.32 18.01
C GLN A 650 -65.39 -11.25 17.36
N ASN A 651 -64.96 -12.36 16.75
CA ASN A 651 -65.85 -13.38 16.21
C ASN A 651 -66.75 -14.01 17.28
N ARG A 652 -66.25 -14.18 18.51
CA ARG A 652 -67.07 -14.59 19.66
C ARG A 652 -68.10 -13.51 20.01
N ARG A 653 -67.70 -12.24 20.14
CA ARG A 653 -68.64 -11.13 20.42
C ARG A 653 -69.75 -11.02 19.37
N CYS A 654 -69.42 -11.10 18.09
CA CYS A 654 -70.43 -11.06 17.02
C CYS A 654 -71.39 -12.26 17.06
N ARG A 655 -70.93 -13.45 17.46
CA ARG A 655 -71.79 -14.62 17.70
C ARG A 655 -72.71 -14.43 18.91
N ASP A 656 -72.15 -13.97 20.03
CA ASP A 656 -72.90 -13.72 21.26
C ASP A 656 -73.94 -12.61 21.04
N GLU A 657 -73.61 -11.56 20.29
CA GLU A 657 -74.51 -10.46 19.89
C GLU A 657 -75.62 -10.93 18.94
N ALA A 658 -75.30 -11.74 17.93
CA ALA A 658 -76.31 -12.33 17.04
C ALA A 658 -77.30 -13.23 17.81
N LEU A 659 -76.80 -14.02 18.77
CA LEU A 659 -77.64 -14.82 19.66
C LEU A 659 -78.54 -13.95 20.55
N ILE A 660 -78.00 -12.89 21.16
CA ILE A 660 -78.76 -11.92 21.97
C ILE A 660 -79.86 -11.25 21.14
N ASN A 661 -79.58 -10.87 19.89
CA ASN A 661 -80.58 -10.26 19.02
C ASN A 661 -81.67 -11.26 18.61
N SER A 662 -81.32 -12.51 18.27
CA SER A 662 -82.32 -13.57 18.05
C SER A 662 -83.21 -13.79 19.26
N MET A 663 -82.64 -13.80 20.48
CA MET A 663 -83.41 -13.94 21.72
C MET A 663 -84.30 -12.72 21.99
N ARG A 664 -83.86 -11.50 21.64
CA ARG A 664 -84.70 -10.29 21.72
C ARG A 664 -85.87 -10.36 20.74
N ASP A 665 -85.63 -10.81 19.52
CA ASP A 665 -86.69 -10.97 18.52
C ASP A 665 -87.70 -12.04 18.94
N ASP A 666 -87.24 -13.14 19.53
CA ASP A 666 -88.11 -14.15 20.15
C ASP A 666 -88.92 -13.59 21.32
N VAL A 667 -88.31 -12.80 22.22
CA VAL A 667 -89.03 -12.13 23.33
C VAL A 667 -90.05 -11.12 22.80
N ASN A 668 -89.73 -10.36 21.77
CA ASN A 668 -90.65 -9.41 21.12
C ASN A 668 -91.82 -10.16 20.45
N ARG A 669 -91.54 -11.26 19.77
CA ARG A 669 -92.53 -12.15 19.15
C ARG A 669 -93.46 -12.81 20.19
N LEU A 670 -92.91 -13.28 21.30
CA LEU A 670 -93.70 -13.82 22.41
C LEU A 670 -94.53 -12.72 23.09
N SER A 671 -93.99 -11.51 23.23
CA SER A 671 -94.71 -10.37 23.80
C SER A 671 -95.88 -9.92 22.93
N SER A 672 -95.73 -9.88 21.60
CA SER A 672 -96.84 -9.58 20.69
C SER A 672 -97.88 -10.69 20.67
N GLN A 673 -97.46 -11.97 20.62
CA GLN A 673 -98.39 -13.11 20.75
C GLN A 673 -99.17 -13.09 22.08
N LEU A 674 -98.53 -12.72 23.18
CA LEU A 674 -99.17 -12.56 24.49
C LEU A 674 -100.15 -11.37 24.49
N SER A 675 -99.80 -10.26 23.85
CA SER A 675 -100.68 -9.09 23.68
C SER A 675 -101.93 -9.45 22.87
N ASP A 676 -101.78 -10.12 21.73
CA ASP A 676 -102.87 -10.62 20.89
C ASP A 676 -103.78 -11.58 21.67
N ALA A 677 -103.19 -12.53 22.42
CA ALA A 677 -103.95 -13.45 23.25
C ALA A 677 -104.74 -12.72 24.35
N ASN A 678 -104.13 -11.72 24.98
CA ASN A 678 -104.78 -10.90 26.01
C ASN A 678 -105.90 -10.02 25.44
N GLN A 679 -105.73 -9.47 24.23
CA GLN A 679 -106.79 -8.74 23.53
C GLN A 679 -107.96 -9.66 23.17
N ARG A 680 -107.69 -10.88 22.68
CA ARG A 680 -108.72 -11.90 22.42
C ARG A 680 -109.47 -12.28 23.71
N LEU A 681 -108.75 -12.47 24.83
CA LEU A 681 -109.37 -12.71 26.14
C LEU A 681 -110.26 -11.54 26.58
N SER A 682 -109.81 -10.29 26.42
CA SER A 682 -110.60 -9.09 26.74
C SER A 682 -111.85 -8.98 25.87
N HIS A 683 -111.77 -9.29 24.56
CA HIS A 683 -112.93 -9.38 23.69
C HIS A 683 -113.91 -10.48 24.14
N LEU A 684 -113.42 -11.67 24.51
CA LEU A 684 -114.25 -12.76 25.03
C LEU A 684 -114.91 -12.42 26.37
N GLN A 685 -114.20 -11.76 27.29
CA GLN A 685 -114.75 -11.25 28.55
C GLN A 685 -115.82 -10.18 28.30
N SER A 686 -115.59 -9.28 27.35
CA SER A 686 -116.55 -8.26 26.93
C SER A 686 -117.81 -8.88 26.32
N PHE A 687 -117.64 -9.88 25.46
CA PHE A 687 -118.73 -10.68 24.88
C PHE A 687 -119.52 -11.42 25.95
N ARG A 688 -118.85 -12.16 26.86
CA ARG A 688 -119.47 -12.80 28.03
C ARG A 688 -120.30 -11.80 28.83
N THR A 689 -119.74 -10.63 29.13
CA THR A 689 -120.41 -9.57 29.91
C THR A 689 -121.57 -8.92 29.14
N SER A 690 -121.55 -8.92 27.81
CA SER A 690 -122.67 -8.51 26.97
C SER A 690 -123.79 -9.55 27.01
N VAL A 691 -123.48 -10.83 26.74
CA VAL A 691 -124.44 -11.96 26.81
C VAL A 691 -125.09 -12.05 28.20
N ALA A 692 -124.31 -11.97 29.27
CA ALA A 692 -124.79 -11.94 30.65
C ALA A 692 -125.74 -10.77 30.93
N ARG A 693 -125.49 -9.60 30.35
CA ARG A 693 -126.42 -8.45 30.46
C ARG A 693 -127.69 -8.65 29.64
N THR A 694 -127.60 -9.09 28.39
CA THR A 694 -128.74 -9.29 27.48
C THR A 694 -129.69 -10.39 27.98
N LEU A 695 -129.15 -11.45 28.61
CA LEU A 695 -129.96 -12.50 29.21
C LEU A 695 -130.45 -12.18 30.64
N HIS A 696 -130.03 -11.04 31.21
CA HIS A 696 -130.20 -10.70 32.64
C HIS A 696 -129.59 -11.70 33.63
N LEU A 697 -128.54 -12.41 33.20
CA LEU A 697 -127.81 -13.45 33.95
C LEU A 697 -126.44 -12.94 34.40
N ARG A 698 -126.43 -11.94 35.28
CA ARG A 698 -125.20 -11.55 35.97
C ARG A 698 -124.78 -12.70 36.89
N ASP A 699 -123.48 -12.97 36.94
CA ASP A 699 -122.81 -13.86 37.90
C ASP A 699 -123.02 -15.39 37.74
N LEU A 700 -123.45 -15.87 36.56
CA LEU A 700 -123.40 -17.31 36.23
C LEU A 700 -122.00 -17.80 35.78
N PRO A 701 -121.70 -19.10 35.97
CA PRO A 701 -120.60 -19.79 35.29
C PRO A 701 -120.71 -19.70 33.77
N GLU A 702 -119.58 -19.76 33.07
CA GLU A 702 -119.52 -19.64 31.60
C GLU A 702 -120.24 -20.80 30.90
N THR A 703 -120.17 -22.00 31.47
CA THR A 703 -120.89 -23.19 31.01
C THR A 703 -122.40 -22.95 30.94
N ASP A 704 -122.95 -22.32 31.97
CA ASP A 704 -124.39 -22.15 32.14
C ASP A 704 -124.90 -20.99 31.29
N LEU A 705 -124.08 -19.93 31.16
CA LEU A 705 -124.33 -18.82 30.25
C LEU A 705 -124.32 -19.29 28.79
N LEU A 706 -123.36 -20.15 28.41
CA LEU A 706 -123.30 -20.76 27.08
C LEU A 706 -124.49 -21.67 26.81
N HIS A 707 -124.85 -22.58 27.72
CA HIS A 707 -126.02 -23.44 27.56
C HIS A 707 -127.31 -22.64 27.38
N ARG A 708 -127.50 -21.56 28.14
CA ARG A 708 -128.68 -20.68 28.04
C ARG A 708 -128.69 -19.84 26.76
N LEU A 709 -127.54 -19.31 26.34
CA LEU A 709 -127.41 -18.63 25.04
C LEU A 709 -127.69 -19.61 23.89
N GLN A 710 -127.14 -20.82 23.96
CA GLN A 710 -127.31 -21.84 22.93
C GLN A 710 -128.78 -22.30 22.84
N ALA A 711 -129.47 -22.48 23.97
CA ALA A 711 -130.92 -22.71 23.99
C ALA A 711 -131.71 -21.54 23.37
N LEU A 712 -131.33 -20.29 23.65
CA LEU A 712 -131.95 -19.11 23.04
C LEU A 712 -131.72 -19.06 21.52
N CYS A 713 -130.49 -19.34 21.06
CA CYS A 713 -130.14 -19.39 19.64
C CYS A 713 -130.89 -20.53 18.93
N SER A 714 -130.99 -21.72 19.54
CA SER A 714 -131.79 -22.83 19.01
C SER A 714 -133.27 -22.46 18.90
N ALA A 715 -133.86 -21.87 19.95
CA ALA A 715 -135.24 -21.40 19.92
C ALA A 715 -135.47 -20.28 18.89
N HIS A 716 -134.52 -19.36 18.71
CA HIS A 716 -134.59 -18.34 17.67
C HIS A 716 -134.43 -18.92 16.27
N GLN A 717 -133.60 -19.95 16.09
CA GLN A 717 -133.45 -20.65 14.82
C GLN A 717 -134.73 -21.44 14.47
N GLU A 718 -135.35 -22.12 15.43
CA GLU A 718 -136.67 -22.73 15.28
C GLU A 718 -137.75 -21.69 14.95
N PHE A 719 -137.78 -20.56 15.67
CA PHE A 719 -138.70 -19.46 15.40
C PHE A 719 -138.49 -18.86 13.99
N THR A 720 -137.24 -18.69 13.55
CA THR A 720 -136.91 -18.19 12.20
C THR A 720 -137.34 -19.20 11.12
N LEU A 721 -137.16 -20.50 11.36
CA LEU A 721 -137.64 -21.57 10.49
C LEU A 721 -139.18 -21.63 10.45
N LEU A 722 -139.85 -21.34 11.57
CA LEU A 722 -141.30 -21.17 11.65
C LEU A 722 -141.77 -19.92 10.87
N SER A 723 -141.14 -18.76 11.07
CA SER A 723 -141.44 -17.53 10.30
C SER A 723 -141.30 -17.75 8.80
N LYS A 724 -140.21 -18.39 8.33
CA LYS A 724 -140.03 -18.73 6.91
C LYS A 724 -141.08 -19.72 6.39
N ARG A 725 -141.63 -20.60 7.24
CA ARG A 725 -142.76 -21.48 6.87
C ARG A 725 -144.09 -20.74 6.79
N TYR A 726 -144.27 -19.66 7.55
CA TYR A 726 -145.46 -18.80 7.47
C TYR A 726 -145.38 -17.78 6.32
N GLU A 727 -144.20 -17.23 6.00
CA GLU A 727 -143.97 -16.42 4.79
C GLU A 727 -144.23 -17.22 3.51
N ALA A 728 -143.87 -18.50 3.48
CA ALA A 728 -144.09 -19.38 2.32
C ALA A 728 -145.55 -19.88 2.16
N ALA A 729 -146.50 -19.46 3.00
CA ALA A 729 -147.83 -20.05 3.09
C ALA A 729 -149.00 -19.05 3.16
N SER A 730 -148.84 -17.81 2.67
CA SER A 730 -149.90 -16.77 2.67
C SER A 730 -150.25 -16.28 1.26
N PRO A 731 -151.50 -16.41 0.78
CA PRO A 731 -151.92 -16.01 -0.56
C PRO A 731 -152.77 -14.72 -0.59
N VAL A 732 -152.15 -13.55 -0.42
CA VAL A 732 -152.78 -12.23 -0.70
C VAL A 732 -151.73 -11.32 -1.36
N GLY A 733 -152.12 -10.63 -2.44
CA GLY A 733 -151.18 -9.94 -3.34
C GLY A 733 -150.55 -8.65 -2.80
N ASP A 734 -149.36 -8.35 -3.33
CA ASP A 734 -148.56 -7.18 -2.99
C ASP A 734 -149.20 -5.87 -3.47
N HIS A 735 -149.55 -5.00 -2.51
CA HIS A 735 -149.66 -3.56 -2.74
C HIS A 735 -148.48 -2.85 -2.08
N PRO A 736 -147.71 -2.02 -2.82
CA PRO A 736 -146.55 -1.34 -2.27
C PRO A 736 -146.98 -0.15 -1.40
N CYS A 737 -146.60 -0.17 -0.12
CA CYS A 737 -146.65 1.00 0.76
C CYS A 737 -145.34 1.04 1.59
N PRO A 738 -144.71 2.21 1.76
CA PRO A 738 -143.28 2.29 2.04
C PRO A 738 -142.94 2.01 3.51
N ARG A 739 -141.87 1.26 3.74
CA ARG A 739 -141.20 1.22 5.05
C ARG A 739 -139.89 2.00 5.00
N TYR A 740 -139.73 2.84 6.01
CA TYR A 740 -138.47 3.49 6.38
C TYR A 740 -137.46 2.46 6.90
N ASP A 741 -136.19 2.88 6.96
CA ASP A 741 -135.02 2.15 7.47
C ASP A 741 -134.50 0.98 6.62
N ASP A 742 -133.87 1.34 5.50
CA ASP A 742 -132.83 0.54 4.86
C ASP A 742 -131.55 1.39 4.71
N PRO A 743 -130.44 1.09 5.43
CA PRO A 743 -129.22 1.88 5.32
C PRO A 743 -128.46 1.57 4.03
N ILE A 744 -128.40 2.60 3.18
CA ILE A 744 -127.67 2.68 1.89
C ILE A 744 -126.36 1.85 1.89
N PRO A 745 -126.17 0.91 0.94
CA PRO A 745 -124.89 0.24 0.78
C PRO A 745 -123.87 1.20 0.13
N PRO A 746 -122.74 1.54 0.79
CA PRO A 746 -121.74 2.38 0.15
C PRO A 746 -120.95 1.56 -0.88
N THR A 747 -121.07 1.94 -2.14
CA THR A 747 -120.13 1.54 -3.20
C THR A 747 -118.71 1.94 -2.81
N ALA A 748 -117.79 0.99 -2.87
CA ALA A 748 -116.38 1.26 -2.62
C ALA A 748 -115.77 2.07 -3.77
N HIS A 749 -115.12 3.21 -3.46
CA HIS A 749 -113.85 3.61 -4.08
C HIS A 749 -113.10 4.67 -3.25
N CYS A 750 -111.97 4.23 -2.70
CA CYS A 750 -110.74 4.93 -2.28
C CYS A 750 -110.69 6.48 -2.15
N ARG A 751 -110.44 6.96 -0.91
CA ARG A 751 -109.15 7.59 -0.50
C ARG A 751 -109.19 8.09 0.97
N PRO A 752 -108.10 7.90 1.74
CA PRO A 752 -107.74 8.79 2.86
C PRO A 752 -106.55 9.71 2.47
N PRO A 753 -106.58 11.00 2.81
CA PRO A 753 -105.45 11.91 2.66
C PRO A 753 -104.64 12.11 3.96
N ARG A 754 -103.43 12.67 3.76
CA ARG A 754 -102.68 13.62 4.62
C ARG A 754 -103.55 14.50 5.56
N ASP A 755 -103.09 15.04 6.69
CA ASP A 755 -101.73 15.36 7.21
C ASP A 755 -101.75 15.55 8.76
N LEU A 756 -100.61 15.97 9.34
CA LEU A 756 -100.42 16.78 10.58
C LEU A 756 -99.97 16.09 11.89
N SER A 757 -98.74 16.45 12.30
CA SER A 757 -98.21 16.48 13.68
C SER A 757 -98.61 17.80 14.39
N PRO A 758 -98.10 18.19 15.59
CA PRO A 758 -97.40 17.47 16.68
C PRO A 758 -98.17 17.70 18.03
N PRO A 759 -97.57 17.59 19.24
CA PRO A 759 -96.68 18.63 19.78
C PRO A 759 -95.50 18.08 20.62
N GLY A 760 -94.52 18.94 20.94
CA GLY A 760 -93.54 18.68 22.01
C GLY A 760 -93.65 19.73 23.13
N PHE A 761 -92.96 19.54 24.26
CA PHE A 761 -92.36 20.62 25.07
C PHE A 761 -91.49 20.14 26.28
N HIS A 762 -90.37 20.85 26.47
CA HIS A 762 -89.67 21.24 27.72
C HIS A 762 -89.00 20.24 28.72
N HIS A 763 -87.67 20.46 28.84
CA HIS A 763 -86.84 20.63 30.06
C HIS A 763 -86.66 19.51 31.12
N LYS A 764 -85.41 19.04 31.30
CA LYS A 764 -84.45 19.54 32.33
C LYS A 764 -83.05 18.89 32.24
N THR A 765 -82.02 19.65 32.61
CA THR A 765 -80.63 19.26 32.97
C THR A 765 -80.56 18.79 34.45
N PRO A 766 -79.44 18.29 35.07
CA PRO A 766 -78.01 18.52 34.74
C PRO A 766 -76.99 17.36 35.01
N THR A 767 -75.69 17.70 34.90
CA THR A 767 -74.44 16.97 35.33
C THR A 767 -74.11 15.61 34.67
N HIS A 768 -72.85 15.20 34.40
CA HIS A 768 -71.50 15.64 34.79
C HIS A 768 -70.46 15.56 33.62
N HIS A 769 -69.37 16.32 33.74
CA HIS A 769 -68.13 16.32 32.91
C HIS A 769 -67.05 15.34 33.50
N PRO A 770 -65.82 15.14 32.96
CA PRO A 770 -65.16 15.69 31.74
C PRO A 770 -64.31 14.71 30.87
N SER A 771 -63.62 15.29 29.86
CA SER A 771 -62.28 14.95 29.31
C SER A 771 -62.14 13.87 28.21
N GLU A 772 -61.29 14.02 27.17
CA GLU A 772 -60.45 15.15 26.71
C GLU A 772 -60.11 15.09 25.20
N HIS A 773 -59.55 16.21 24.72
CA HIS A 773 -59.12 16.62 23.38
C HIS A 773 -58.48 15.61 22.39
N HIS A 774 -58.69 15.90 21.09
CA HIS A 774 -57.56 16.20 20.21
C HIS A 774 -57.81 17.48 19.40
N HIS A 775 -56.86 18.43 19.46
CA HIS A 775 -56.85 19.64 18.63
C HIS A 775 -56.15 19.39 17.30
N GLY A 776 -56.65 20.02 16.24
CA GLY A 776 -56.03 20.04 14.91
C GLY A 776 -56.65 21.15 14.06
N SER A 777 -56.30 22.40 14.36
CA SER A 777 -56.78 23.58 13.62
C SER A 777 -55.64 24.44 13.11
N ASN A 778 -55.95 25.14 12.02
CA ASN A 778 -55.27 26.28 11.40
C ASN A 778 -54.05 25.99 10.50
N SER A 779 -53.91 26.66 9.35
CA SER A 779 -54.90 27.50 8.61
C SER A 779 -54.35 27.98 7.26
N HIS A 780 -55.25 28.27 6.31
CA HIS A 780 -55.13 29.36 5.29
C HIS A 780 -54.00 29.22 4.22
N ILE A 781 -54.09 29.75 2.98
CA ILE A 781 -55.10 30.58 2.28
C ILE A 781 -54.93 30.44 0.73
N HIS A 782 -55.98 30.76 -0.05
CA HIS A 782 -56.09 31.20 -1.48
C HIS A 782 -54.87 31.17 -2.47
N ASN A 783 -55.00 31.09 -3.81
CA ASN A 783 -56.11 30.97 -4.77
C ASN A 783 -55.57 30.69 -6.21
N HIS A 784 -56.49 30.49 -7.17
CA HIS A 784 -56.38 30.76 -8.63
C HIS A 784 -55.52 29.85 -9.53
N SER A 785 -56.23 28.92 -10.18
CA SER A 785 -56.58 28.97 -11.63
C SER A 785 -55.65 29.74 -12.60
N GLY A 786 -55.24 29.10 -13.71
CA GLY A 786 -54.73 29.81 -14.89
C GLY A 786 -54.24 28.92 -16.03
N HIS A 787 -55.03 28.85 -17.10
CA HIS A 787 -54.80 28.12 -18.36
C HIS A 787 -53.39 28.19 -18.97
N GLY A 788 -53.02 27.15 -19.73
CA GLY A 788 -51.91 27.18 -20.68
C GLY A 788 -52.35 27.43 -22.14
N HIS A 789 -51.40 27.94 -22.93
CA HIS A 789 -51.25 27.91 -24.40
C HIS A 789 -49.79 28.37 -24.65
N GLY A 790 -49.08 28.03 -25.73
CA GLY A 790 -49.35 27.18 -26.89
C GLY A 790 -48.39 27.53 -28.06
N HIS A 791 -48.05 26.55 -28.91
CA HIS A 791 -47.47 26.67 -30.27
C HIS A 791 -46.10 27.33 -30.56
N GLY A 792 -45.49 26.88 -31.67
CA GLY A 792 -44.49 27.62 -32.47
C GLY A 792 -43.12 26.93 -32.58
N HIS A 793 -42.90 25.92 -33.43
CA HIS A 793 -42.49 26.03 -34.85
C HIS A 793 -41.36 27.05 -35.16
N GLY A 794 -40.28 26.57 -35.81
CA GLY A 794 -39.27 27.44 -36.43
C GLY A 794 -38.05 26.69 -37.00
N HIS A 795 -38.02 26.45 -38.31
CA HIS A 795 -36.82 25.98 -39.02
C HIS A 795 -35.75 27.09 -39.12
N GLY A 796 -34.48 26.73 -39.22
CA GLY A 796 -33.40 27.68 -39.55
C GLY A 796 -32.06 26.98 -39.77
N SER A 797 -31.65 26.84 -41.03
CA SER A 797 -30.41 26.14 -41.44
C SER A 797 -29.36 27.13 -41.99
N VAL A 798 -28.20 26.59 -42.38
CA VAL A 798 -27.20 27.12 -43.34
C VAL A 798 -25.93 27.78 -42.76
N SER A 799 -24.78 27.15 -43.11
CA SER A 799 -23.43 27.70 -43.42
C SER A 799 -22.72 28.66 -42.44
N GLY A 800 -21.40 28.62 -42.24
CA GLY A 800 -20.38 27.72 -42.78
C GLY A 800 -19.01 28.40 -42.96
N SER A 801 -17.97 27.57 -42.98
CA SER A 801 -16.67 27.81 -43.66
C SER A 801 -15.65 28.83 -43.11
N HIS A 802 -14.41 28.34 -43.03
CA HIS A 802 -13.12 29.04 -42.97
C HIS A 802 -12.76 29.84 -41.71
N ALA A 803 -11.50 29.98 -41.29
CA ALA A 803 -10.26 29.18 -41.32
C ALA A 803 -9.11 30.09 -40.87
N ARG A 804 -8.08 29.48 -40.26
CA ARG A 804 -6.68 29.95 -40.24
C ARG A 804 -6.24 31.01 -39.19
N ARG A 805 -5.64 30.48 -38.11
CA ARG A 805 -4.42 30.93 -37.40
C ARG A 805 -4.26 32.44 -37.10
N GLN A 806 -4.09 32.77 -35.81
CA GLN A 806 -2.75 33.02 -35.26
C GLN A 806 -2.70 33.10 -33.70
N ARG A 807 -1.63 32.50 -33.13
CA ARG A 807 -0.83 32.99 -31.99
C ARG A 807 -1.55 33.40 -30.67
N SER A 808 -1.36 32.63 -29.60
CA SER A 808 -0.45 32.98 -28.48
C SER A 808 -0.68 32.24 -27.16
N LYS A 809 0.44 31.89 -26.49
CA LYS A 809 0.64 31.69 -25.04
C LYS A 809 -0.11 30.53 -24.35
N SER A 810 0.66 29.51 -23.98
CA SER A 810 0.34 28.57 -22.92
C SER A 810 0.14 29.28 -21.58
N ARG A 811 -0.79 28.77 -20.78
CA ARG A 811 -0.91 29.06 -19.36
C ARG A 811 -1.52 27.83 -18.70
N ASP A 812 -0.72 27.14 -17.88
CA ASP A 812 -1.14 25.93 -17.19
C ASP A 812 -2.36 26.18 -16.31
N LYS A 813 -3.33 25.27 -16.39
CA LYS A 813 -4.43 25.18 -15.42
C LYS A 813 -4.10 24.08 -14.43
N ARG A 814 -3.70 24.46 -13.21
CA ARG A 814 -3.95 23.62 -12.04
C ARG A 814 -5.39 23.89 -11.57
N LEU A 815 -6.13 22.81 -11.43
CA LEU A 815 -7.46 22.62 -10.85
C LEU A 815 -7.45 21.16 -10.39
N HIS A 816 -7.94 20.73 -9.24
CA HIS A 816 -8.50 21.37 -8.04
C HIS A 816 -8.09 20.45 -6.88
N ASP A 817 -7.77 21.00 -5.70
CA ASP A 817 -7.84 20.26 -4.43
C ASP A 817 -8.19 21.27 -3.33
N GLU A 818 -9.48 21.33 -2.97
CA GLU A 818 -9.97 21.96 -1.76
C GLU A 818 -10.77 20.91 -0.97
N CYS A 819 -10.71 21.04 0.36
CA CYS A 819 -11.31 20.19 1.41
C CYS A 819 -10.42 19.05 1.95
N PHE A 820 -9.64 19.35 2.98
CA PHE A 820 -10.05 18.98 4.34
C PHE A 820 -9.33 19.88 5.36
N ASP A 821 -10.10 20.71 6.07
CA ASP A 821 -9.62 21.61 7.11
C ASP A 821 -10.22 21.15 8.45
N SER A 822 -9.39 20.91 9.46
CA SER A 822 -9.77 20.57 10.84
C SER A 822 -8.55 20.59 11.77
N ASP A 823 -8.03 21.80 12.00
CA ASP A 823 -7.09 22.09 13.09
C ASP A 823 -7.77 21.92 14.46
N VAL A 824 -7.46 20.84 15.19
CA VAL A 824 -7.68 20.77 16.65
C VAL A 824 -6.55 20.01 17.34
N HIS A 825 -5.53 20.73 17.82
CA HIS A 825 -5.02 20.66 19.21
C HIS A 825 -3.71 21.44 19.41
N ARG A 826 -3.74 22.47 20.25
CA ARG A 826 -2.58 22.91 21.04
C ARG A 826 -3.04 23.63 22.32
N LEU A 827 -2.20 23.55 23.36
CA LEU A 827 -2.35 24.04 24.75
C LEU A 827 -3.25 23.20 25.67
N HIS A 828 -2.93 23.03 26.96
CA HIS A 828 -1.63 22.93 27.66
C HIS A 828 -1.87 22.43 29.11
N HIS A 829 -0.81 22.02 29.82
CA HIS A 829 -0.79 21.53 31.21
C HIS A 829 -1.42 20.11 31.41
N GLY A 830 -0.83 19.16 32.15
CA GLY A 830 0.44 19.17 32.88
C GLY A 830 0.27 19.19 34.40
N CYS A 831 -0.02 18.03 35.01
CA CYS A 831 0.27 17.78 36.43
C CYS A 831 0.28 16.28 36.77
N LYS A 832 1.41 15.83 37.34
CA LYS A 832 1.63 14.74 38.32
C LYS A 832 1.09 13.32 38.10
N GLU A 833 2.03 12.38 38.23
CA GLU A 833 1.81 11.04 38.76
C GLU A 833 1.20 11.09 40.17
N GLU A 834 0.26 10.20 40.48
CA GLU A 834 0.35 9.37 41.69
C GLU A 834 -0.56 8.14 41.62
N LEU A 835 -0.13 7.11 42.36
CA LEU A 835 -0.68 5.77 42.51
C LEU A 835 -2.20 5.69 42.77
N LEU A 836 -2.88 4.66 42.22
CA LEU A 836 -3.22 3.45 42.99
C LEU A 836 -3.99 2.43 42.15
N ALA A 837 -3.84 1.16 42.51
CA ALA A 837 -4.64 0.04 42.00
C ALA A 837 -5.70 -0.36 43.03
N THR A 838 -6.93 -0.61 42.58
CA THR A 838 -7.86 -1.59 43.15
C THR A 838 -8.91 -1.93 42.09
N GLY A 839 -9.15 -3.22 41.86
CA GLY A 839 -10.36 -3.68 41.19
C GLY A 839 -11.48 -3.90 42.21
N SER A 840 -12.71 -3.93 41.72
CA SER A 840 -13.76 -4.79 42.30
C SER A 840 -14.72 -5.18 41.18
N GLU A 841 -15.02 -6.47 41.10
CA GLU A 841 -16.26 -6.97 40.53
C GLU A 841 -17.41 -6.49 41.43
N ASP A 842 -18.60 -6.30 40.88
CA ASP A 842 -19.85 -6.35 41.64
C ASP A 842 -21.03 -6.71 40.70
N ASP A 843 -21.63 -7.87 40.98
CA ASP A 843 -22.88 -8.33 40.36
C ASP A 843 -24.06 -7.42 40.73
N PHE A 844 -24.99 -7.21 39.80
CA PHE A 844 -26.32 -6.68 40.12
C PHE A 844 -27.43 -7.63 39.68
N ASP A 845 -27.72 -8.60 40.55
CA ASP A 845 -28.95 -9.41 40.52
C ASP A 845 -30.13 -8.56 41.00
N PHE A 846 -31.17 -8.39 40.17
CA PHE A 846 -32.33 -7.54 40.52
C PHE A 846 -33.65 -8.29 40.43
N LYS A 847 -34.02 -8.96 41.53
CA LYS A 847 -35.34 -9.54 41.72
C LYS A 847 -36.32 -8.56 42.38
N SER A 848 -37.33 -8.17 41.59
CA SER A 848 -38.75 -8.08 41.98
C SER A 848 -39.10 -7.47 43.35
N LYS A 849 -39.67 -6.25 43.35
CA LYS A 849 -40.70 -5.85 44.32
C LYS A 849 -41.84 -5.09 43.66
N TYR A 850 -43.05 -5.39 44.13
CA TYR A 850 -44.34 -4.83 43.75
C TYR A 850 -44.39 -3.30 43.73
N CYS A 851 -44.94 -2.75 42.65
CA CYS A 851 -46.14 -1.89 42.66
C CYS A 851 -46.82 -1.99 41.29
#